data_AF-A0A1V5IAG0-F1
#
_entry.id   AF-A0A1V5IAG0-F1
#
_cell.length_a   1.000
_cell.length_b   1.000
_cell.length_c   1.000
_cell.angle_alpha   90.00
_cell.angle_beta   90.00
_cell.angle_gamma   90.00
#
_symmetry.space_group_name_H-M   'P 1'
#
loop_
_entity.id
_entity.type
_entity.pdbx_description
1 polymer ?
#
loop_
_entity_poly.entity_id
_entity_poly.type
_entity_poly.pdbx_seq_one_letter_code
_entity_poly.pdbx_strand_id
1 'polypeptide(L)'
;MSEPGGEGAFRRLRTPVRSALGSYLSFARGETRLSLWALAYPFGLVAKSVVAVRNFAFDHGLARSEEPPLPVVSVGNITLGGTNKTPFVEMLCRILLSAGVSPAIISRGYGGRTVDPVVITADAIDGSDDLGRLRDLVGDEPLLLASRLPGVPVAVSKDRLRDVDVLSGRGVQLIVADDAFQHRRMGRDADIVLVDACCPFGNGWIAPAGILREPPSVLARASAVVVTKSEQVSAGRLRTLVDELSRFVPEDRLFFSRISLHEWRLWNGGWRGIAPGPPETALAFSAIGSPESFRRSLESEGVEILREHRFKDHYRYRVEDMRALEDSMRECGASCMVCTEKDVYNMPREWRAGLDVMVPFISTVLDDEDRFRACLLDSLRPRMVVASNGYGEDSMGVLLARKLSERFPSAVVSAFPIVGRGEHYAKEGIPIDSAPSDSPSGGVIKYRLVDLWRDLRAGLLRSIAMQMRAWAALRGRIRTPLCVGDVYLLLHALWGQGQLPVLVATAKTVYLSGHWRLERFILKHRSRMTWTRDRDTAGELSRSGANARFDGNPIMDITCDNTIEPVSWGEDGRPRVLLLPGSRRRAYDDLHLLLQSVDRVQSMLPEGASYLMVVAPTLDTDRLLQACEGEGWAAVRGAPGGSSRELALRRGSCEIRFFFGPLPAVAARAHVLIGLGGTANQVCAGMGVPVVSIEEKGKFVQKKLLGDAEVLVPQDSRALAEAAVAIIRDEALRRRMSEEGVSRLGGPGALDRVADYAAARMGWDLRARLYDALAIQWRGGDPGRRAAK
;
A
#
# COMPACT_ATOMS: atom_id res chain seq x y z
N MET A 1 55.86 25.59 -52.62
CA MET A 1 54.64 25.01 -53.25
C MET A 1 54.02 24.10 -52.21
N SER A 2 53.03 24.65 -51.51
CA SER A 2 52.38 24.09 -50.33
C SER A 2 50.90 23.96 -50.66
N GLU A 3 50.43 22.72 -50.83
CA GLU A 3 48.99 22.41 -50.97
C GLU A 3 48.37 22.15 -49.59
N PRO A 4 47.12 22.56 -49.34
CA PRO A 4 46.51 22.52 -48.01
C PRO A 4 45.82 21.17 -47.75
N GLY A 5 46.36 20.40 -46.80
CA GLY A 5 45.78 19.15 -46.30
C GLY A 5 44.70 19.32 -45.23
N GLY A 6 43.71 20.20 -45.45
CA GLY A 6 42.66 20.53 -44.45
C GLY A 6 41.24 20.04 -44.78
N GLU A 7 40.92 19.75 -46.05
CA GLU A 7 39.53 19.53 -46.48
C GLU A 7 39.01 18.08 -46.30
N GLY A 8 39.86 17.12 -45.96
CA GLY A 8 39.53 15.69 -45.95
C GLY A 8 38.70 15.20 -44.76
N ALA A 9 38.82 15.82 -43.59
CA ALA A 9 38.14 15.37 -42.37
C ALA A 9 36.68 15.84 -42.29
N PHE A 10 36.35 16.98 -42.89
CA PHE A 10 35.03 17.60 -42.82
C PHE A 10 34.03 17.09 -43.87
N ARG A 11 34.48 16.41 -44.94
CA ARG A 11 33.57 15.85 -45.95
C ARG A 11 32.74 14.66 -45.44
N ARG A 12 33.01 14.14 -44.23
CA ARG A 12 32.16 13.12 -43.57
C ARG A 12 31.08 13.69 -42.66
N LEU A 13 31.02 15.02 -42.46
CA LEU A 13 30.04 15.67 -41.57
C LEU A 13 29.01 16.56 -42.30
N ARG A 14 28.90 16.47 -43.63
CA ARG A 14 27.77 17.08 -44.38
C ARG A 14 27.13 16.15 -45.40
N THR A 15 25.94 15.70 -45.06
CA THR A 15 24.77 15.76 -45.94
C THR A 15 23.53 15.97 -45.06
N PRO A 16 22.57 16.84 -45.45
CA PRO A 16 21.28 16.98 -44.78
C PRO A 16 20.35 15.85 -45.21
N VAL A 17 20.82 14.59 -45.14
CA VAL A 17 19.91 13.46 -45.08
C VAL A 17 19.48 13.45 -43.62
N ARG A 18 18.21 13.79 -43.33
CA ARG A 18 17.62 13.49 -42.02
C ARG A 18 18.08 12.08 -41.68
N SER A 19 18.95 11.91 -40.68
CA SER A 19 19.45 10.59 -40.30
C SER A 19 18.23 9.69 -40.13
N ALA A 20 18.31 8.40 -40.47
CA ALA A 20 17.15 7.50 -40.36
C ALA A 20 16.46 7.65 -38.98
N LEU A 21 17.27 7.90 -37.94
CA LEU A 21 16.84 8.28 -36.59
C LEU A 21 16.11 9.63 -36.53
N GLY A 22 16.64 10.71 -37.10
CA GLY A 22 15.95 12.01 -37.17
C GLY A 22 14.63 11.97 -37.95
N SER A 23 14.60 11.22 -39.06
CA SER A 23 13.38 10.96 -39.84
C SER A 23 12.34 10.18 -39.02
N TYR A 24 12.79 9.14 -38.30
CA TYR A 24 11.95 8.37 -37.39
C TYR A 24 11.40 9.24 -36.24
N LEU A 25 12.25 10.02 -35.58
CA LEU A 25 11.84 10.89 -34.47
C LEU A 25 10.83 11.95 -34.92
N SER A 26 11.01 12.55 -36.10
CA SER A 26 10.04 13.52 -36.66
C SER A 26 8.67 12.86 -36.87
N PHE A 27 8.65 11.63 -37.38
CA PHE A 27 7.42 10.84 -37.54
C PHE A 27 6.79 10.49 -36.19
N ALA A 28 7.58 9.97 -35.24
CA ALA A 28 7.12 9.53 -33.94
C ALA A 28 6.58 10.69 -33.09
N ARG A 29 7.15 11.90 -33.23
CA ARG A 29 6.67 13.14 -32.62
C ARG A 29 5.44 13.73 -33.31
N GLY A 30 5.04 13.21 -34.47
CA GLY A 30 3.88 13.70 -35.23
C GLY A 30 4.14 14.94 -36.07
N GLU A 31 5.41 15.32 -36.28
CA GLU A 31 5.81 16.48 -37.09
C GLU A 31 5.61 16.22 -38.61
N THR A 32 5.62 14.95 -39.02
CA THR A 32 5.39 14.53 -40.41
C THR A 32 4.20 13.58 -40.52
N ARG A 33 3.20 13.92 -41.36
CA ARG A 33 1.99 13.09 -41.57
C ARG A 33 2.20 11.89 -42.49
N LEU A 34 3.12 11.99 -43.46
CA LEU A 34 3.44 10.93 -44.43
C LEU A 34 4.90 10.51 -44.23
N SER A 35 5.12 9.25 -43.88
CA SER A 35 6.45 8.69 -43.61
C SER A 35 6.48 7.19 -43.84
N LEU A 36 7.60 6.67 -44.33
CA LEU A 36 7.84 5.21 -44.48
C LEU A 36 7.75 4.48 -43.14
N TRP A 37 7.97 5.19 -42.03
CA TRP A 37 7.85 4.67 -40.67
C TRP A 37 6.40 4.35 -40.27
N ALA A 38 5.39 4.72 -41.06
CA ALA A 38 4.00 4.28 -40.87
C ALA A 38 3.86 2.74 -40.91
N LEU A 39 4.79 2.03 -41.55
CA LEU A 39 4.89 0.57 -41.50
C LEU A 39 5.12 0.03 -40.07
N ALA A 40 5.48 0.88 -39.10
CA ALA A 40 5.64 0.50 -37.71
C ALA A 40 4.30 0.33 -36.94
N TYR A 41 3.16 0.79 -37.47
CA TYR A 41 1.87 0.76 -36.74
C TYR A 41 1.44 -0.64 -36.24
N PRO A 42 1.59 -1.75 -37.01
CA PRO A 42 1.30 -3.08 -36.50
C PRO A 42 2.14 -3.45 -35.26
N PHE A 43 3.42 -3.06 -35.24
CA PHE A 43 4.28 -3.24 -34.07
C PHE A 43 3.84 -2.38 -32.89
N GLY A 44 3.32 -1.17 -33.16
CA GLY A 44 2.69 -0.32 -32.14
C GLY A 44 1.45 -0.96 -31.50
N LEU A 45 0.61 -1.66 -32.28
CA LEU A 45 -0.54 -2.40 -31.74
C LEU A 45 -0.10 -3.57 -30.84
N VAL A 46 0.93 -4.32 -31.27
CA VAL A 46 1.50 -5.40 -30.44
C VAL A 46 2.06 -4.82 -29.14
N ALA A 47 2.86 -3.74 -29.21
CA ALA A 47 3.41 -3.08 -28.04
C ALA A 47 2.31 -2.59 -27.09
N LYS A 48 1.22 -1.99 -27.62
CA LYS A 48 0.06 -1.57 -26.84
C LYS A 48 -0.60 -2.73 -26.10
N SER A 49 -0.80 -3.86 -26.77
CA SER A 49 -1.37 -5.07 -26.17
C SER A 49 -0.48 -5.64 -25.07
N VAL A 50 0.84 -5.71 -25.30
CA VAL A 50 1.81 -6.17 -24.29
C VAL A 50 1.78 -5.27 -23.05
N VAL A 51 1.77 -3.95 -23.23
CA VAL A 51 1.66 -2.98 -22.12
C VAL A 51 0.34 -3.13 -21.38
N ALA A 52 -0.77 -3.31 -22.09
CA ALA A 52 -2.10 -3.51 -21.49
C ALA A 52 -2.16 -4.79 -20.66
N VAL A 53 -1.68 -5.93 -21.18
CA VAL A 53 -1.61 -7.21 -20.47
C VAL A 53 -0.72 -7.10 -19.23
N ARG A 54 0.43 -6.44 -19.37
CA ARG A 54 1.34 -6.21 -18.25
C ARG A 54 0.67 -5.37 -17.16
N ASN A 55 0.00 -4.28 -17.51
CA ASN A 55 -0.69 -3.43 -16.54
C ASN A 55 -1.86 -4.15 -15.89
N PHE A 56 -2.63 -4.92 -16.65
CA PHE A 56 -3.67 -5.80 -16.13
C PHE A 56 -3.12 -6.80 -15.11
N ALA A 57 -1.95 -7.39 -15.39
CA ALA A 57 -1.33 -8.35 -14.49
C ALA A 57 -0.93 -7.74 -13.14
N PHE A 58 -0.42 -6.50 -13.13
CA PHE A 58 -0.13 -5.79 -11.87
C PHE A 58 -1.41 -5.30 -11.18
N ASP A 59 -2.41 -4.85 -11.95
CA ASP A 59 -3.69 -4.35 -11.44
C ASP A 59 -4.50 -5.41 -10.67
N HIS A 60 -4.31 -6.69 -11.00
CA HIS A 60 -5.02 -7.82 -10.40
C HIS A 60 -4.08 -8.79 -9.65
N GLY A 61 -2.85 -8.36 -9.36
CA GLY A 61 -1.94 -9.11 -8.49
C GLY A 61 -1.39 -10.40 -9.08
N LEU A 62 -1.54 -10.61 -10.40
CA LEU A 62 -0.93 -11.70 -11.16
C LEU A 62 0.60 -11.50 -11.25
N ALA A 63 1.04 -10.27 -11.45
CA ALA A 63 2.42 -9.84 -11.30
C ALA A 63 2.65 -9.26 -9.89
N ARG A 64 3.77 -9.63 -9.26
CA ARG A 64 4.09 -9.22 -7.89
C ARG A 64 4.61 -7.78 -7.84
N SER A 65 4.01 -6.98 -6.97
CA SER A 65 4.54 -5.69 -6.49
C SER A 65 5.05 -5.88 -5.06
N GLU A 66 6.25 -5.39 -4.78
CA GLU A 66 6.87 -5.45 -3.46
C GLU A 66 6.83 -4.09 -2.81
N GLU A 67 6.20 -4.00 -1.64
CA GLU A 67 6.16 -2.78 -0.86
C GLU A 67 7.43 -2.65 -0.01
N PRO A 68 8.30 -1.65 -0.31
CA PRO A 68 9.52 -1.41 0.45
C PRO A 68 9.24 -0.86 1.85
N PRO A 69 10.15 -1.04 2.82
CA PRO A 69 10.01 -0.47 4.15
C PRO A 69 10.13 1.06 4.15
N LEU A 70 10.90 1.64 3.21
CA LEU A 70 11.01 3.08 3.04
C LEU A 70 9.84 3.64 2.19
N PRO A 71 9.31 4.83 2.50
CA PRO A 71 8.40 5.56 1.63
C PRO A 71 9.06 5.88 0.28
N VAL A 72 8.34 5.76 -0.83
CA VAL A 72 8.86 5.99 -2.19
C VAL A 72 7.96 6.94 -2.97
N VAL A 73 8.54 8.02 -3.47
CA VAL A 73 7.93 8.91 -4.47
C VAL A 73 8.58 8.64 -5.82
N SER A 74 7.81 8.22 -6.82
CA SER A 74 8.32 8.08 -8.18
C SER A 74 8.18 9.40 -8.92
N VAL A 75 9.24 9.76 -9.65
CA VAL A 75 9.18 10.73 -10.75
C VAL A 75 9.35 9.95 -12.05
N GLY A 76 8.51 10.19 -13.05
CA GLY A 76 8.63 9.51 -14.33
C GLY A 76 7.88 10.22 -15.43
N ASN A 77 7.84 9.61 -16.62
CA ASN A 77 7.07 10.12 -17.75
C ASN A 77 6.47 8.96 -18.56
N ILE A 78 5.61 9.28 -19.53
CA ILE A 78 5.00 8.28 -20.42
C ILE A 78 5.55 8.33 -21.85
N THR A 79 6.58 9.14 -22.13
CA THR A 79 7.17 9.33 -23.47
C THR A 79 8.66 8.96 -23.52
N LEU A 80 9.17 8.70 -24.72
CA LEU A 80 10.60 8.64 -25.01
C LEU A 80 11.09 10.07 -25.29
N GLY A 81 12.23 10.45 -24.70
CA GLY A 81 12.80 11.80 -24.82
C GLY A 81 12.89 12.55 -23.49
N GLY A 82 13.45 13.77 -23.56
CA GLY A 82 13.73 14.60 -22.39
C GLY A 82 12.51 15.39 -21.90
N THR A 83 11.92 14.94 -20.79
CA THR A 83 10.75 15.54 -20.12
C THR A 83 11.11 16.39 -18.89
N ASN A 84 12.38 16.80 -18.76
CA ASN A 84 12.92 17.54 -17.61
C ASN A 84 12.86 16.77 -16.27
N LYS A 85 13.02 15.44 -16.30
CA LYS A 85 13.01 14.60 -15.09
C LYS A 85 14.12 14.94 -14.11
N THR A 86 15.37 14.99 -14.57
CA THR A 86 16.54 15.25 -13.71
C THR A 86 16.42 16.56 -12.92
N PRO A 87 16.14 17.73 -13.52
CA PRO A 87 15.96 18.96 -12.74
C PRO A 87 14.69 18.95 -11.87
N PHE A 88 13.67 18.16 -12.22
CA PHE A 88 12.48 18.00 -11.38
C PHE A 88 12.77 17.16 -10.12
N VAL A 89 13.52 16.07 -10.27
CA VAL A 89 14.00 15.23 -9.15
C VAL A 89 14.86 16.06 -8.21
N GLU A 90 15.75 16.90 -8.75
CA GLU A 90 16.55 17.83 -7.95
C GLU A 90 15.67 18.78 -7.13
N MET A 91 14.75 19.49 -7.79
CA MET A 91 13.81 20.39 -7.11
C MET A 91 13.02 19.67 -6.02
N LEU A 92 12.48 18.48 -6.30
CA LEU A 92 11.71 17.70 -5.32
C LEU A 92 12.57 17.35 -4.10
N CYS A 93 13.81 16.92 -4.30
CA CYS A 93 14.75 16.66 -3.20
C CYS A 93 15.04 17.93 -2.39
N ARG A 94 15.20 19.10 -3.02
CA ARG A 94 15.38 20.38 -2.32
C ARG A 94 14.15 20.77 -1.49
N ILE A 95 12.94 20.58 -2.01
CA ILE A 95 11.69 20.81 -1.27
C ILE A 95 11.65 19.93 -0.02
N LEU A 96 11.99 18.65 -0.14
CA LEU A 96 12.02 17.70 0.98
C LEU A 96 13.10 18.05 2.02
N LEU A 97 14.31 18.38 1.56
CA LEU A 97 15.40 18.82 2.44
C LEU A 97 15.02 20.09 3.21
N SER A 98 14.37 21.05 2.55
CA SER A 98 13.90 22.28 3.20
C SER A 98 12.85 22.03 4.28
N ALA A 99 12.14 20.91 4.20
CA ALA A 99 11.20 20.43 5.20
C ALA A 99 11.86 19.58 6.30
N GLY A 100 13.19 19.48 6.33
CA GLY A 100 13.94 18.69 7.30
C GLY A 100 13.84 17.18 7.08
N VAL A 101 13.38 16.73 5.90
CA VAL A 101 13.35 15.30 5.54
C VAL A 101 14.68 14.93 4.90
N SER A 102 15.21 13.76 5.22
CA SER A 102 16.42 13.20 4.57
C SER A 102 16.04 12.27 3.40
N PRO A 103 15.96 12.76 2.15
CA PRO A 103 15.70 11.93 1.00
C PRO A 103 16.94 11.16 0.52
N ALA A 104 16.72 10.12 -0.26
CA ALA A 104 17.73 9.51 -1.12
C ALA A 104 17.16 9.26 -2.51
N ILE A 105 18.02 9.27 -3.53
CA ILE A 105 17.61 9.03 -4.91
C ILE A 105 17.95 7.60 -5.31
N ILE A 106 17.05 6.95 -6.03
CA ILE A 106 17.36 5.70 -6.73
C ILE A 106 17.21 5.90 -8.23
N SER A 107 18.20 5.45 -9.00
CA SER A 107 18.20 5.54 -10.46
C SER A 107 18.69 4.26 -11.11
N ARG A 108 18.33 4.06 -12.38
CA ARG A 108 18.75 2.89 -13.16
C ARG A 108 20.19 2.99 -13.68
N GLY A 109 20.72 4.22 -13.76
CA GLY A 109 22.04 4.49 -14.32
C GLY A 109 22.11 4.24 -15.82
N TYR A 110 21.27 4.91 -16.61
CA TYR A 110 21.30 4.76 -18.07
C TYR A 110 22.69 5.11 -18.62
N GLY A 111 23.23 4.24 -19.48
CA GLY A 111 24.60 4.38 -20.01
C GLY A 111 25.73 3.93 -19.06
N GLY A 112 25.40 3.53 -17.82
CA GLY A 112 26.31 2.89 -16.87
C GLY A 112 26.37 1.37 -17.02
N ARG A 113 27.33 0.75 -16.33
CA ARG A 113 27.60 -0.70 -16.39
C ARG A 113 27.30 -1.46 -15.09
N THR A 114 26.93 -0.75 -14.03
CA THR A 114 26.75 -1.38 -12.72
C THR A 114 25.62 -2.43 -12.73
N VAL A 115 25.86 -3.52 -12.00
CA VAL A 115 24.90 -4.61 -11.79
C VAL A 115 24.42 -4.58 -10.34
N ASP A 116 25.36 -4.47 -9.40
CA ASP A 116 25.08 -4.33 -7.98
C ASP A 116 24.88 -2.85 -7.59
N PRO A 117 24.16 -2.57 -6.48
CA PRO A 117 23.95 -1.21 -6.00
C PRO A 117 25.28 -0.49 -5.72
N VAL A 118 25.45 0.67 -6.37
CA VAL A 118 26.51 1.62 -6.06
C VAL A 118 25.86 2.86 -5.47
N VAL A 119 26.31 3.28 -4.29
CA VAL A 119 25.86 4.53 -3.66
C VAL A 119 26.91 5.60 -3.88
N ILE A 120 26.51 6.71 -4.48
CA ILE A 120 27.34 7.89 -4.72
C ILE A 120 26.83 9.08 -3.88
N THR A 121 27.75 9.94 -3.45
CA THR A 121 27.50 11.19 -2.72
C THR A 121 28.35 12.29 -3.34
N ALA A 122 28.01 13.56 -3.08
CA ALA A 122 28.78 14.72 -3.56
C ALA A 122 30.27 14.62 -3.17
N ASP A 123 30.56 14.26 -1.90
CA ASP A 123 31.93 14.13 -1.40
C ASP A 123 32.74 13.04 -2.14
N ALA A 124 32.09 12.01 -2.67
CA ALA A 124 32.76 10.98 -3.45
C ALA A 124 33.09 11.43 -4.88
N ILE A 125 32.46 12.51 -5.35
CA ILE A 125 32.69 13.13 -6.67
C ILE A 125 33.79 14.19 -6.54
N ASP A 126 33.66 15.06 -5.55
CA ASP A 126 34.58 16.15 -5.21
C ASP A 126 35.86 15.59 -4.58
N GLY A 127 36.81 15.18 -5.43
CA GLY A 127 38.07 14.52 -5.04
C GLY A 127 38.34 13.21 -5.78
N SER A 128 37.43 12.78 -6.66
CA SER A 128 37.68 11.60 -7.49
C SER A 128 38.67 11.93 -8.61
N ASP A 129 39.89 11.37 -8.52
CA ASP A 129 40.84 11.36 -9.64
C ASP A 129 40.24 10.63 -10.87
N ASP A 130 39.17 9.83 -10.69
CA ASP A 130 38.53 9.04 -11.74
C ASP A 130 36.99 9.22 -12.01
N LEU A 131 36.47 10.47 -12.06
CA LEU A 131 35.12 10.82 -12.58
C LEU A 131 34.62 10.07 -13.85
N GLY A 132 35.44 9.93 -14.89
CA GLY A 132 35.11 9.20 -16.12
C GLY A 132 34.82 7.71 -15.91
N ARG A 133 35.62 7.02 -15.09
CA ARG A 133 35.32 5.62 -14.70
C ARG A 133 34.06 5.54 -13.85
N LEU A 134 33.83 6.51 -12.97
CA LEU A 134 32.61 6.56 -12.19
C LEU A 134 31.39 6.76 -13.12
N ARG A 135 31.47 7.65 -14.12
CA ARG A 135 30.44 7.83 -15.15
C ARG A 135 30.20 6.57 -15.96
N ASP A 136 31.25 5.79 -16.25
CA ASP A 136 31.12 4.50 -16.93
C ASP A 136 30.43 3.44 -16.08
N LEU A 137 30.57 3.54 -14.75
CA LEU A 137 29.94 2.65 -13.81
C LEU A 137 28.46 3.01 -13.59
N VAL A 138 28.16 4.28 -13.29
CA VAL A 138 26.84 4.72 -12.82
C VAL A 138 26.01 5.52 -13.84
N GLY A 139 26.61 6.04 -14.90
CA GLY A 139 25.94 6.94 -15.86
C GLY A 139 26.12 8.42 -15.53
N ASP A 140 25.70 9.29 -16.45
CA ASP A 140 25.83 10.75 -16.36
C ASP A 140 24.75 11.41 -15.48
N GLU A 141 23.49 10.98 -15.60
CA GLU A 141 22.37 11.55 -14.83
C GLU A 141 22.50 11.34 -13.30
N PRO A 142 22.86 10.15 -12.78
CA PRO A 142 23.07 9.98 -11.35
C PRO A 142 24.22 10.82 -10.80
N LEU A 143 25.30 10.99 -11.57
CA LEU A 143 26.43 11.85 -11.18
C LEU A 143 26.03 13.31 -11.09
N LEU A 144 25.29 13.79 -12.08
CA LEU A 144 24.73 15.13 -12.07
C LEU A 144 23.88 15.36 -10.81
N LEU A 145 22.96 14.46 -10.50
CA LEU A 145 22.11 14.58 -9.31
C LEU A 145 22.90 14.56 -8.00
N ALA A 146 23.88 13.66 -7.89
CA ALA A 146 24.74 13.56 -6.70
C ALA A 146 25.60 14.82 -6.50
N SER A 147 26.11 15.40 -7.59
CA SER A 147 26.88 16.65 -7.59
C SER A 147 26.01 17.85 -7.17
N ARG A 148 24.77 17.91 -7.65
CA ARG A 148 23.82 19.00 -7.35
C ARG A 148 23.24 18.96 -5.95
N LEU A 149 23.20 17.79 -5.31
CA LEU A 149 22.53 17.59 -4.02
C LEU A 149 23.51 17.07 -2.94
N PRO A 150 24.37 17.95 -2.39
CA PRO A 150 25.17 17.61 -1.22
C PRO A 150 24.31 17.04 -0.09
N GLY A 151 24.76 15.95 0.51
CA GLY A 151 24.03 15.25 1.59
C GLY A 151 22.90 14.32 1.14
N VAL A 152 22.58 14.24 -0.17
CA VAL A 152 21.59 13.28 -0.69
C VAL A 152 22.31 12.10 -1.35
N PRO A 153 22.24 10.89 -0.79
CA PRO A 153 22.83 9.72 -1.42
C PRO A 153 22.02 9.31 -2.66
N VAL A 154 22.72 8.96 -3.74
CA VAL A 154 22.13 8.43 -4.96
C VAL A 154 22.58 6.98 -5.12
N ALA A 155 21.64 6.03 -5.08
CA ALA A 155 21.90 4.63 -5.33
C ALA A 155 21.55 4.26 -6.78
N VAL A 156 22.42 3.46 -7.40
CA VAL A 156 22.31 3.11 -8.82
C VAL A 156 22.44 1.61 -9.00
N SER A 157 21.37 0.98 -9.49
CA SER A 157 21.42 -0.38 -10.04
C SER A 157 20.27 -0.67 -10.99
N LYS A 158 20.31 -1.85 -11.62
CA LYS A 158 19.18 -2.36 -12.42
C LYS A 158 18.00 -2.80 -11.54
N ASP A 159 18.25 -3.15 -10.28
CA ASP A 159 17.26 -3.65 -9.33
C ASP A 159 17.03 -2.63 -8.20
N ARG A 160 16.05 -1.77 -8.42
CA ARG A 160 15.67 -0.68 -7.52
C ARG A 160 15.32 -1.14 -6.10
N LEU A 161 14.85 -2.37 -5.92
CA LEU A 161 14.55 -2.88 -4.58
C LEU A 161 15.83 -3.09 -3.78
N ARG A 162 16.92 -3.53 -4.44
CA ARG A 162 18.24 -3.63 -3.79
C ARG A 162 18.82 -2.27 -3.44
N ASP A 163 18.57 -1.25 -4.27
CA ASP A 163 18.97 0.12 -3.95
C ASP A 163 18.29 0.61 -2.65
N VAL A 164 16.98 0.33 -2.51
CA VAL A 164 16.24 0.62 -1.28
C VAL A 164 16.83 -0.12 -0.08
N ASP A 165 17.18 -1.40 -0.23
CA ASP A 165 17.76 -2.21 0.85
C ASP A 165 19.11 -1.65 1.32
N VAL A 166 19.98 -1.22 0.40
CA VAL A 166 21.31 -0.65 0.75
C VAL A 166 21.21 0.74 1.37
N LEU A 167 20.15 1.49 1.03
CA LEU A 167 19.84 2.80 1.62
C LEU A 167 19.12 2.67 2.98
N SER A 168 18.43 1.56 3.21
CA SER A 168 17.78 1.26 4.49
C SER A 168 18.81 1.24 5.61
N GLY A 169 18.53 1.95 6.70
CA GLY A 169 19.44 2.08 7.84
C GLY A 169 20.48 3.21 7.73
N ARG A 170 20.54 3.97 6.64
CA ARG A 170 21.43 5.14 6.47
C ARG A 170 20.81 6.48 6.91
N GLY A 171 19.80 6.45 7.79
CA GLY A 171 19.04 7.64 8.18
C GLY A 171 18.11 8.20 7.09
N VAL A 172 17.98 7.51 5.95
CA VAL A 172 17.07 7.89 4.86
C VAL A 172 15.61 7.73 5.32
N GLN A 173 14.81 8.77 5.10
CA GLN A 173 13.40 8.81 5.49
C GLN A 173 12.45 8.66 4.30
N LEU A 174 12.89 9.00 3.09
CA LEU A 174 12.09 8.89 1.87
C LEU A 174 12.99 8.64 0.65
N ILE A 175 12.50 7.84 -0.30
CA ILE A 175 13.16 7.57 -1.57
C ILE A 175 12.48 8.37 -2.68
N VAL A 176 13.28 9.08 -3.48
CA VAL A 176 12.85 9.67 -4.76
C VAL A 176 13.35 8.76 -5.89
N ALA A 177 12.43 8.08 -6.56
CA ALA A 177 12.74 7.14 -7.62
C ALA A 177 12.66 7.82 -9.00
N ASP A 178 13.82 8.11 -9.57
CA ASP A 178 13.94 8.71 -10.91
C ASP A 178 13.52 7.71 -12.01
N ASP A 179 12.79 8.13 -13.02
CA ASP A 179 12.24 7.31 -14.12
C ASP A 179 11.56 5.97 -13.70
N ALA A 180 10.77 5.99 -12.63
CA ALA A 180 10.22 4.77 -12.02
C ALA A 180 8.71 4.54 -12.23
N PHE A 181 8.02 5.37 -13.01
CA PHE A 181 6.56 5.25 -13.22
C PHE A 181 6.15 3.91 -13.86
N GLN A 182 6.95 3.40 -14.81
CA GLN A 182 6.76 2.06 -15.38
C GLN A 182 7.17 0.94 -14.42
N HIS A 183 7.94 1.20 -13.37
CA HIS A 183 8.55 0.19 -12.50
C HIS A 183 7.58 -0.31 -11.41
N ARG A 184 6.45 -0.89 -11.84
CA ARG A 184 5.36 -1.37 -10.96
C ARG A 184 5.72 -2.53 -10.02
N ARG A 185 6.89 -3.15 -10.18
CA ARG A 185 7.40 -4.19 -9.26
C ARG A 185 7.73 -3.62 -7.87
N MET A 186 7.99 -2.32 -7.77
CA MET A 186 8.18 -1.62 -6.50
C MET A 186 6.90 -0.83 -6.18
N GLY A 187 6.40 -0.99 -4.95
CA GLY A 187 5.31 -0.17 -4.42
C GLY A 187 5.76 1.27 -4.24
N ARG A 188 4.88 2.23 -4.54
CA ARG A 188 5.13 3.67 -4.38
C ARG A 188 4.03 4.30 -3.54
N ASP A 189 4.40 5.30 -2.74
CA ASP A 189 3.51 6.13 -1.96
C ASP A 189 2.88 7.24 -2.82
N ALA A 190 3.68 7.81 -3.74
CA ALA A 190 3.17 8.78 -4.71
C ALA A 190 3.83 8.59 -6.09
N ASP A 191 3.06 8.86 -7.14
CA ASP A 191 3.53 8.87 -8.52
C ASP A 191 3.37 10.26 -9.13
N ILE A 192 4.49 10.91 -9.42
CA ILE A 192 4.54 12.17 -10.14
C ILE A 192 4.94 11.88 -11.59
N VAL A 193 4.08 12.30 -12.53
CA VAL A 193 4.29 12.05 -13.97
C VAL A 193 4.48 13.36 -14.72
N LEU A 194 5.63 13.47 -15.40
CA LEU A 194 5.97 14.63 -16.21
C LEU A 194 5.45 14.46 -17.64
N VAL A 195 4.83 15.51 -18.16
CA VAL A 195 4.32 15.60 -19.53
C VAL A 195 4.94 16.84 -20.19
N ASP A 196 5.70 16.64 -21.27
CA ASP A 196 6.32 17.74 -22.01
C ASP A 196 5.27 18.51 -22.82
N ALA A 197 5.09 19.81 -22.52
CA ALA A 197 4.12 20.65 -23.22
C ALA A 197 4.40 20.80 -24.72
N CYS A 198 5.67 20.72 -25.15
CA CYS A 198 6.07 20.84 -26.55
C CYS A 198 5.68 19.62 -27.37
N CYS A 199 5.73 18.42 -26.78
CA CYS A 199 5.41 17.17 -27.45
C CYS A 199 4.81 16.15 -26.47
N PRO A 200 3.55 16.35 -26.03
CA PRO A 200 2.97 15.60 -24.92
C PRO A 200 2.74 14.13 -25.25
N PHE A 201 2.20 13.84 -26.45
CA PHE A 201 1.84 12.48 -26.87
C PHE A 201 2.41 12.08 -28.25
N GLY A 202 3.18 12.96 -28.91
CA GLY A 202 3.68 12.76 -30.27
C GLY A 202 2.59 12.42 -31.27
N ASN A 203 2.77 11.36 -32.05
CA ASN A 203 1.75 10.83 -32.97
C ASN A 203 0.67 9.96 -32.30
N GLY A 204 0.66 9.84 -30.96
CA GLY A 204 -0.32 9.07 -30.20
C GLY A 204 -0.05 7.56 -30.13
N TRP A 205 1.06 7.07 -30.69
CA TRP A 205 1.40 5.65 -30.69
C TRP A 205 2.51 5.28 -29.71
N ILE A 206 2.44 4.04 -29.22
CA ILE A 206 3.46 3.44 -28.38
C ILE A 206 4.66 3.01 -29.23
N ALA A 207 5.86 3.19 -28.68
CA ALA A 207 7.10 2.76 -29.31
C ALA A 207 7.04 1.26 -29.70
N PRO A 208 7.49 0.87 -30.91
CA PRO A 208 8.26 1.68 -31.86
C PRO A 208 7.42 2.52 -32.85
N ALA A 209 6.09 2.48 -32.82
CA ALA A 209 5.25 3.23 -33.77
C ALA A 209 5.13 4.74 -33.43
N GLY A 210 5.53 5.14 -32.22
CA GLY A 210 5.53 6.52 -31.77
C GLY A 210 6.45 6.71 -30.55
N ILE A 211 6.30 7.82 -29.84
CA ILE A 211 7.13 8.12 -28.67
C ILE A 211 6.56 7.61 -27.34
N LEU A 212 5.32 7.14 -27.27
CA LEU A 212 4.73 6.74 -25.99
C LEU A 212 5.38 5.44 -25.47
N ARG A 213 5.65 5.39 -24.16
CA ARG A 213 6.03 4.18 -23.42
C ARG A 213 4.79 3.42 -22.96
N GLU A 214 3.73 4.17 -22.61
CA GLU A 214 2.44 3.68 -22.12
C GLU A 214 1.32 4.59 -22.67
N PRO A 215 0.07 4.09 -22.81
CA PRO A 215 -1.03 4.92 -23.31
C PRO A 215 -1.43 6.00 -22.29
N PRO A 216 -1.91 7.19 -22.69
CA PRO A 216 -2.25 8.28 -21.77
C PRO A 216 -3.24 7.92 -20.65
N SER A 217 -4.09 6.90 -20.84
CA SER A 217 -5.01 6.41 -19.81
C SER A 217 -4.32 5.94 -18.53
N VAL A 218 -3.03 5.59 -18.56
CA VAL A 218 -2.29 5.22 -17.35
C VAL A 218 -2.06 6.40 -16.40
N LEU A 219 -2.22 7.64 -16.88
CA LEU A 219 -2.10 8.86 -16.06
C LEU A 219 -3.13 8.88 -14.92
N ALA A 220 -4.24 8.16 -15.03
CA ALA A 220 -5.21 7.99 -13.94
C ALA A 220 -4.60 7.39 -12.65
N ARG A 221 -3.43 6.74 -12.76
CA ARG A 221 -2.67 6.22 -11.61
C ARG A 221 -1.78 7.28 -10.93
N ALA A 222 -1.56 8.43 -11.57
CA ALA A 222 -0.68 9.46 -11.07
C ALA A 222 -1.32 10.17 -9.86
N SER A 223 -0.49 10.43 -8.86
CA SER A 223 -0.80 11.33 -7.75
C SER A 223 -0.80 12.78 -8.22
N ALA A 224 0.15 13.13 -9.08
CA ALA A 224 0.26 14.44 -9.71
C ALA A 224 0.78 14.29 -11.15
N VAL A 225 0.26 15.12 -12.06
CA VAL A 225 0.80 15.30 -13.41
C VAL A 225 1.36 16.70 -13.52
N VAL A 226 2.62 16.81 -13.91
CA VAL A 226 3.30 18.09 -14.08
C VAL A 226 3.58 18.31 -15.56
N VAL A 227 2.97 19.34 -16.12
CA VAL A 227 3.24 19.82 -17.47
C VAL A 227 4.53 20.61 -17.45
N THR A 228 5.58 20.08 -18.08
CA THR A 228 6.91 20.69 -18.14
C THR A 228 7.08 21.52 -19.41
N LYS A 229 7.99 22.50 -19.39
CA LYS A 229 8.26 23.42 -20.52
C LYS A 229 7.04 24.23 -20.92
N SER A 230 6.20 24.58 -19.95
CA SER A 230 4.96 25.33 -20.18
C SER A 230 5.22 26.70 -20.80
N GLU A 231 6.35 27.32 -20.49
CA GLU A 231 6.85 28.58 -21.03
C GLU A 231 7.22 28.53 -22.53
N GLN A 232 7.44 27.33 -23.10
CA GLN A 232 7.89 27.15 -24.48
C GLN A 232 6.76 26.93 -25.50
N VAL A 233 5.51 27.05 -25.06
CA VAL A 233 4.30 26.85 -25.87
C VAL A 233 3.32 28.01 -25.70
N SER A 234 2.48 28.25 -26.71
CA SER A 234 1.47 29.31 -26.63
C SER A 234 0.39 28.99 -25.61
N ALA A 235 -0.21 30.03 -25.01
CA ALA A 235 -1.31 29.88 -24.06
C ALA A 235 -2.50 29.08 -24.64
N GLY A 236 -2.77 29.21 -25.95
CA GLY A 236 -3.80 28.41 -26.63
C GLY A 236 -3.48 26.92 -26.65
N ARG A 237 -2.22 26.55 -26.94
CA ARG A 237 -1.79 25.15 -26.93
C ARG A 237 -1.83 24.54 -25.53
N LEU A 238 -1.47 25.31 -24.51
CA LEU A 238 -1.58 24.86 -23.10
C LEU A 238 -3.02 24.55 -22.73
N ARG A 239 -3.98 25.41 -23.07
CA ARG A 239 -5.42 25.15 -22.79
C ARG A 239 -5.88 23.83 -23.43
N THR A 240 -5.54 23.62 -24.71
CA THR A 240 -5.87 22.35 -25.38
C THR A 240 -5.23 21.15 -24.69
N LEU A 241 -3.98 21.27 -24.23
CA LEU A 241 -3.32 20.19 -23.50
C LEU A 241 -4.00 19.90 -22.15
N VAL A 242 -4.44 20.93 -21.44
CA VAL A 242 -5.23 20.77 -20.19
C VAL A 242 -6.54 20.04 -20.47
N ASP A 243 -7.27 20.41 -21.53
CA ASP A 243 -8.50 19.74 -21.94
C ASP A 243 -8.28 18.28 -22.36
N GLU A 244 -7.12 17.95 -22.92
CA GLU A 244 -6.73 16.58 -23.24
C GLU A 244 -6.40 15.78 -21.96
N LEU A 245 -5.68 16.39 -21.00
CA LEU A 245 -5.26 15.76 -19.76
C LEU A 245 -6.41 15.57 -18.75
N SER A 246 -7.37 16.50 -18.71
CA SER A 246 -8.53 16.45 -17.81
C SER A 246 -9.41 15.20 -18.02
N ARG A 247 -9.30 14.56 -19.18
CA ARG A 247 -9.95 13.26 -19.49
C ARG A 247 -9.37 12.10 -18.70
N PHE A 248 -8.15 12.22 -18.21
CA PHE A 248 -7.41 11.15 -17.54
C PHE A 248 -7.13 11.46 -16.08
N VAL A 249 -6.93 12.74 -15.75
CA VAL A 249 -6.53 13.19 -14.41
C VAL A 249 -7.34 14.42 -14.03
N PRO A 250 -7.89 14.48 -12.80
CA PRO A 250 -8.59 15.65 -12.33
C PRO A 250 -7.68 16.89 -12.23
N GLU A 251 -8.27 18.08 -12.40
CA GLU A 251 -7.53 19.36 -12.49
C GLU A 251 -6.74 19.71 -11.22
N ASP A 252 -7.22 19.30 -10.05
CA ASP A 252 -6.54 19.49 -8.76
C ASP A 252 -5.18 18.76 -8.67
N ARG A 253 -4.93 17.80 -9.57
CA ARG A 253 -3.66 17.06 -9.71
C ARG A 253 -2.82 17.49 -10.91
N LEU A 254 -3.27 18.49 -11.68
CA LEU A 254 -2.51 19.05 -12.80
C LEU A 254 -1.69 20.25 -12.33
N PHE A 255 -0.40 20.23 -12.60
CA PHE A 255 0.55 21.29 -12.24
C PHE A 255 1.35 21.71 -13.46
N PHE A 256 1.95 22.89 -13.38
CA PHE A 256 2.82 23.44 -14.43
C PHE A 256 4.18 23.73 -13.84
N SER A 257 5.20 23.47 -14.65
CA SER A 257 6.55 23.84 -14.34
C SER A 257 7.23 24.46 -15.54
N ARG A 258 8.20 25.31 -15.22
CA ARG A 258 9.07 25.97 -16.17
C ARG A 258 10.52 25.77 -15.81
N ILE A 259 11.38 25.80 -16.82
CA ILE A 259 12.81 25.90 -16.58
C ILE A 259 13.12 27.36 -16.26
N SER A 260 13.90 27.58 -15.21
CA SER A 260 14.53 28.87 -14.94
C SER A 260 16.04 28.68 -14.98
N LEU A 261 16.72 29.54 -15.74
CA LEU A 261 18.17 29.67 -15.69
C LEU A 261 18.50 30.60 -14.52
N HIS A 262 19.30 30.12 -13.57
CA HIS A 262 19.64 30.93 -12.38
C HIS A 262 21.07 31.43 -12.39
N GLU A 263 21.98 30.68 -13.00
CA GLU A 263 23.39 31.04 -13.06
C GLU A 263 24.05 30.46 -14.30
N TRP A 264 25.13 31.09 -14.70
CA TRP A 264 26.05 30.59 -15.72
C TRP A 264 27.35 30.20 -15.03
N ARG A 265 27.93 29.06 -15.39
CA ARG A 265 29.21 28.61 -14.84
C ARG A 265 30.23 28.38 -15.93
N LEU A 266 31.49 28.57 -15.56
CA LEU A 266 32.64 28.31 -16.42
C LEU A 266 33.20 26.92 -16.14
N TRP A 267 33.41 26.15 -17.21
CA TRP A 267 34.00 24.82 -17.15
C TRP A 267 35.22 24.72 -18.05
N ASN A 268 36.32 24.18 -17.51
CA ASN A 268 37.53 23.85 -18.25
C ASN A 268 38.29 22.70 -17.58
N GLY A 269 37.83 21.47 -17.80
CA GLY A 269 38.32 20.28 -17.07
C GLY A 269 37.87 20.19 -15.61
N GLY A 270 37.11 21.19 -15.14
CA GLY A 270 36.56 21.33 -13.80
C GLY A 270 35.80 22.66 -13.68
N TRP A 271 34.99 22.82 -12.64
CA TRP A 271 34.25 24.07 -12.39
C TRP A 271 35.21 25.19 -11.96
N ARG A 272 35.19 26.33 -12.67
CA ARG A 272 36.10 27.47 -12.42
C ARG A 272 35.44 28.62 -11.67
N GLY A 273 34.11 28.68 -11.68
CA GLY A 273 33.34 29.73 -11.00
C GLY A 273 32.05 30.07 -11.74
N ILE A 274 31.43 31.16 -11.30
CA ILE A 274 30.21 31.72 -11.88
C ILE A 274 30.61 32.76 -12.94
N ALA A 275 30.00 32.68 -14.12
CA ALA A 275 30.18 33.65 -15.19
C ALA A 275 29.30 34.90 -14.94
N PRO A 276 29.70 36.09 -15.41
CA PRO A 276 29.00 37.35 -15.12
C PRO A 276 27.59 37.45 -15.73
N GLY A 277 27.25 36.62 -16.72
CA GLY A 277 25.95 36.62 -17.38
C GLY A 277 25.93 35.70 -18.61
N PRO A 278 24.82 35.69 -19.37
CA PRO A 278 24.75 34.98 -20.65
C PRO A 278 25.74 35.57 -21.67
N PRO A 279 26.31 34.76 -22.57
CA PRO A 279 27.14 35.26 -23.65
C PRO A 279 26.29 35.95 -24.73
N GLU A 280 26.84 36.98 -25.39
CA GLU A 280 26.18 37.64 -26.52
C GLU A 280 26.05 36.69 -27.72
N THR A 281 27.15 36.04 -28.10
CA THR A 281 27.19 35.09 -29.22
C THR A 281 27.82 33.76 -28.81
N ALA A 282 27.23 32.64 -29.22
CA ALA A 282 27.73 31.32 -28.84
C ALA A 282 27.70 30.30 -29.98
N LEU A 283 28.66 29.38 -29.94
CA LEU A 283 28.53 28.08 -30.58
C LEU A 283 27.92 27.12 -29.57
N ALA A 284 26.72 26.62 -29.85
CA ALA A 284 26.02 25.69 -28.98
C ALA A 284 26.29 24.24 -29.38
N PHE A 285 26.52 23.35 -28.42
CA PHE A 285 26.53 21.91 -28.65
C PHE A 285 25.81 21.15 -27.55
N SER A 286 25.17 20.02 -27.91
CA SER A 286 24.49 19.20 -26.90
C SER A 286 24.29 17.75 -27.34
N ALA A 287 24.31 16.84 -26.35
CA ALA A 287 24.04 15.42 -26.46
C ALA A 287 22.84 15.03 -25.57
N ILE A 288 21.70 15.67 -25.81
CA ILE A 288 20.46 15.48 -25.03
C ILE A 288 19.28 15.04 -25.91
N GLY A 289 18.23 14.51 -25.29
CA GLY A 289 17.02 14.06 -26.00
C GLY A 289 16.18 15.16 -26.68
N SER A 290 16.39 16.45 -26.36
CA SER A 290 15.67 17.58 -26.98
C SER A 290 16.58 18.81 -27.21
N PRO A 291 17.47 18.77 -28.23
CA PRO A 291 18.38 19.89 -28.53
C PRO A 291 17.64 21.20 -28.87
N GLU A 292 16.47 21.11 -29.51
CA GLU A 292 15.63 22.27 -29.84
C GLU A 292 15.09 23.01 -28.62
N SER A 293 14.83 22.30 -27.52
CA SER A 293 14.41 22.93 -26.27
C SER A 293 15.58 23.67 -25.62
N PHE A 294 16.79 23.10 -25.67
CA PHE A 294 18.00 23.77 -25.21
C PHE A 294 18.28 25.04 -26.01
N ARG A 295 18.26 24.95 -27.35
CA ARG A 295 18.41 26.10 -28.25
C ARG A 295 17.44 27.24 -27.90
N ARG A 296 16.14 26.93 -27.78
CA ARG A 296 15.11 27.92 -27.43
C ARG A 296 15.35 28.55 -26.05
N SER A 297 15.85 27.78 -25.09
CA SER A 297 16.16 28.28 -23.74
C SER A 297 17.35 29.25 -23.75
N LEU A 298 18.35 29.02 -24.61
CA LEU A 298 19.45 29.96 -24.79
C LEU A 298 19.01 31.24 -25.50
N GLU A 299 18.22 31.10 -26.57
CA GLU A 299 17.70 32.25 -27.33
C GLU A 299 16.78 33.14 -26.47
N SER A 300 15.99 32.55 -25.56
CA SER A 300 15.16 33.32 -24.62
C SER A 300 15.95 34.12 -23.58
N GLU A 301 17.20 33.73 -23.33
CA GLU A 301 18.13 34.43 -22.44
C GLU A 301 18.99 35.47 -23.18
N GLY A 302 18.67 35.72 -24.46
CA GLY A 302 19.35 36.71 -25.29
C GLY A 302 20.65 36.23 -25.94
N VAL A 303 20.94 34.92 -25.91
CA VAL A 303 22.14 34.36 -26.54
C VAL A 303 21.91 34.17 -28.04
N GLU A 304 22.73 34.83 -28.88
CA GLU A 304 22.72 34.62 -30.32
C GLU A 304 23.55 33.38 -30.70
N ILE A 305 22.87 32.34 -31.19
CA ILE A 305 23.53 31.07 -31.57
C ILE A 305 24.00 31.14 -33.02
N LEU A 306 25.29 31.39 -33.23
CA LEU A 306 25.90 31.49 -34.57
C LEU A 306 26.05 30.13 -35.25
N ARG A 307 26.20 29.06 -34.45
CA ARG A 307 26.28 27.68 -34.94
C ARG A 307 25.84 26.68 -33.88
N GLU A 308 25.20 25.60 -34.28
CA GLU A 308 24.71 24.55 -33.39
C GLU A 308 25.20 23.17 -33.86
N HIS A 309 25.78 22.40 -32.95
CA HIS A 309 26.19 21.01 -33.18
C HIS A 309 25.37 20.05 -32.32
N ARG A 310 24.64 19.13 -32.96
CA ARG A 310 23.74 18.19 -32.27
C ARG A 310 24.33 16.79 -32.27
N PHE A 311 24.54 16.24 -31.09
CA PHE A 311 25.02 14.88 -30.89
C PHE A 311 23.88 13.95 -30.43
N LYS A 312 24.12 12.63 -30.50
CA LYS A 312 23.17 11.64 -29.98
C LYS A 312 23.03 11.79 -28.46
N ASP A 313 21.86 11.54 -27.90
CA ASP A 313 21.70 11.54 -26.43
C ASP A 313 22.71 10.62 -25.74
N HIS A 314 23.32 11.10 -24.66
CA HIS A 314 24.43 10.45 -23.93
C HIS A 314 25.71 10.19 -24.76
N TYR A 315 25.94 10.96 -25.84
CA TYR A 315 27.17 10.86 -26.63
C TYR A 315 28.41 11.10 -25.78
N ARG A 316 29.44 10.25 -25.98
CA ARG A 316 30.76 10.44 -25.37
C ARG A 316 31.62 11.23 -26.34
N TYR A 317 31.95 12.46 -25.95
CA TYR A 317 32.80 13.33 -26.75
C TYR A 317 34.22 12.77 -26.78
N ARG A 318 34.83 12.80 -27.96
CA ARG A 318 36.25 12.51 -28.16
C ARG A 318 37.04 13.80 -28.21
N VAL A 319 38.35 13.72 -28.00
CA VAL A 319 39.23 14.89 -28.08
C VAL A 319 39.15 15.55 -29.46
N GLU A 320 38.99 14.74 -30.52
CA GLU A 320 38.82 15.23 -31.89
C GLU A 320 37.50 16.00 -32.07
N ASP A 321 36.42 15.57 -31.40
CA ASP A 321 35.14 16.28 -31.46
C ASP A 321 35.27 17.66 -30.82
N MET A 322 35.95 17.75 -29.66
CA MET A 322 36.16 19.02 -28.96
C MET A 322 37.03 19.99 -29.78
N ARG A 323 38.10 19.49 -30.42
CA ARG A 323 38.92 20.31 -31.33
C ARG A 323 38.13 20.82 -32.53
N ALA A 324 37.26 19.98 -33.10
CA ALA A 324 36.40 20.39 -34.20
C ALA A 324 35.37 21.46 -33.78
N LEU A 325 34.86 21.40 -32.54
CA LEU A 325 34.00 22.44 -31.98
C LEU A 325 34.77 23.77 -31.80
N GLU A 326 36.01 23.73 -31.31
CA GLU A 326 36.87 24.92 -31.18
C GLU A 326 37.19 25.57 -32.55
N ASP A 327 37.56 24.76 -33.54
CA ASP A 327 37.80 25.25 -34.91
C ASP A 327 36.52 25.87 -35.49
N SER A 328 35.39 25.18 -35.31
CA SER A 328 34.09 25.64 -35.76
C SER A 328 33.63 26.94 -35.06
N MET A 329 34.01 27.16 -33.79
CA MET A 329 33.73 28.38 -33.05
C MET A 329 34.54 29.54 -33.63
N ARG A 330 35.84 29.31 -33.89
CA ARG A 330 36.73 30.30 -34.54
C ARG A 330 36.24 30.70 -35.92
N GLU A 331 35.76 29.73 -36.72
CA GLU A 331 35.20 29.99 -38.04
C GLU A 331 33.92 30.81 -38.04
N CYS A 332 33.00 30.56 -37.09
CA CYS A 332 31.74 31.30 -37.03
C CYS A 332 31.85 32.61 -36.24
N GLY A 333 33.00 32.89 -35.63
CA GLY A 333 33.23 34.11 -34.86
C GLY A 333 32.45 34.20 -33.56
N ALA A 334 32.02 33.07 -32.98
CA ALA A 334 31.30 33.06 -31.70
C ALA A 334 32.23 33.46 -30.54
N SER A 335 31.69 34.16 -29.54
CA SER A 335 32.47 34.61 -28.38
C SER A 335 32.84 33.48 -27.42
N CYS A 336 32.03 32.42 -27.34
CA CYS A 336 32.30 31.24 -26.52
C CYS A 336 31.62 29.97 -27.06
N MET A 337 31.94 28.83 -26.45
CA MET A 337 31.18 27.59 -26.59
C MET A 337 30.20 27.43 -25.43
N VAL A 338 28.99 26.96 -25.72
CA VAL A 338 27.94 26.68 -24.73
C VAL A 338 27.44 25.24 -24.85
N CYS A 339 27.31 24.55 -23.73
CA CYS A 339 26.73 23.19 -23.69
C CYS A 339 25.80 22.99 -22.49
N THR A 340 25.09 21.87 -22.43
CA THR A 340 24.28 21.55 -21.25
C THR A 340 25.17 21.05 -20.11
N GLU A 341 24.69 21.10 -18.88
CA GLU A 341 25.42 20.55 -17.74
C GLU A 341 25.63 19.03 -17.85
N LYS A 342 24.67 18.31 -18.45
CA LYS A 342 24.80 16.86 -18.69
C LYS A 342 26.00 16.54 -19.61
N ASP A 343 26.29 17.44 -20.57
CA ASP A 343 27.39 17.26 -21.52
C ASP A 343 28.77 17.30 -20.84
N VAL A 344 28.90 18.07 -19.75
CA VAL A 344 30.16 18.19 -18.99
C VAL A 344 30.67 16.82 -18.51
N TYR A 345 29.79 15.95 -18.02
CA TYR A 345 30.15 14.61 -17.55
C TYR A 345 30.52 13.64 -18.68
N ASN A 346 30.33 14.05 -19.93
CA ASN A 346 30.64 13.27 -21.13
C ASN A 346 31.86 13.78 -21.89
N MET A 347 32.48 14.89 -21.43
CA MET A 347 33.68 15.45 -22.04
C MET A 347 34.93 14.60 -21.75
N PRO A 348 35.86 14.50 -22.72
CA PRO A 348 37.11 13.76 -22.53
C PRO A 348 38.02 14.51 -21.56
N ARG A 349 38.73 13.77 -20.71
CA ARG A 349 39.63 14.34 -19.69
C ARG A 349 40.91 14.92 -20.28
N GLU A 350 41.35 14.29 -21.36
CA GLU A 350 42.59 14.60 -22.07
C GLU A 350 42.44 15.91 -22.84
N TRP A 351 41.20 16.36 -23.06
CA TRP A 351 40.94 17.68 -23.62
C TRP A 351 41.17 18.74 -22.55
N ARG A 352 42.18 19.57 -22.79
CA ARG A 352 42.40 20.82 -22.07
C ARG A 352 41.89 21.92 -22.98
N ALA A 353 40.80 22.56 -22.56
CA ALA A 353 40.19 23.61 -23.37
C ALA A 353 41.13 24.82 -23.42
N GLY A 354 41.35 25.36 -24.62
CA GLY A 354 42.04 26.65 -24.77
C GLY A 354 41.22 27.83 -24.27
N LEU A 355 39.91 27.63 -24.04
CA LEU A 355 38.91 28.62 -23.63
C LEU A 355 37.90 27.97 -22.68
N ASP A 356 37.31 28.75 -21.77
CA ASP A 356 36.26 28.24 -20.88
C ASP A 356 34.97 27.96 -21.65
N VAL A 357 34.33 26.82 -21.35
CA VAL A 357 32.98 26.49 -21.83
C VAL A 357 31.98 27.11 -20.86
N MET A 358 31.00 27.83 -21.38
CA MET A 358 29.91 28.38 -20.59
C MET A 358 28.77 27.36 -20.47
N VAL A 359 28.37 27.07 -19.24
CA VAL A 359 27.34 26.06 -18.94
C VAL A 359 26.19 26.73 -18.18
N PRO A 360 24.96 26.74 -18.72
CA PRO A 360 23.80 27.27 -18.04
C PRO A 360 23.33 26.28 -16.98
N PHE A 361 23.14 26.77 -15.76
CA PHE A 361 22.62 26.00 -14.64
C PHE A 361 21.12 26.27 -14.52
N ILE A 362 20.35 25.22 -14.76
CA ILE A 362 18.90 25.28 -14.77
C ILE A 362 18.32 24.73 -13.47
N SER A 363 17.16 25.24 -13.09
CA SER A 363 16.31 24.59 -12.09
C SER A 363 14.87 24.49 -12.60
N THR A 364 14.09 23.63 -11.95
CA THR A 364 12.65 23.59 -12.17
C THR A 364 11.97 24.52 -11.19
N VAL A 365 11.07 25.36 -11.70
CA VAL A 365 10.17 26.18 -10.89
C VAL A 365 8.74 25.71 -11.13
N LEU A 366 8.02 25.46 -10.05
CA LEU A 366 6.57 25.18 -10.09
C LEU A 366 5.80 26.50 -10.04
N ASP A 367 4.75 26.62 -10.85
CA ASP A 367 3.92 27.83 -10.86
C ASP A 367 3.10 27.98 -9.56
N ASP A 368 2.74 26.86 -8.93
CA ASP A 368 1.98 26.80 -7.67
C ASP A 368 2.56 25.69 -6.78
N GLU A 369 3.67 26.03 -6.11
CA GLU A 369 4.41 25.08 -5.27
C GLU A 369 3.61 24.68 -4.01
N ASP A 370 2.82 25.59 -3.43
CA ASP A 370 2.04 25.32 -2.22
C ASP A 370 0.93 24.30 -2.47
N ARG A 371 0.19 24.44 -3.58
CA ARG A 371 -0.80 23.41 -3.98
C ARG A 371 -0.12 22.09 -4.30
N PHE A 372 1.06 22.12 -4.92
CA PHE A 372 1.83 20.90 -5.19
C PHE A 372 2.24 20.20 -3.89
N ARG A 373 2.77 20.93 -2.90
CA ARG A 373 3.11 20.41 -1.57
C ARG A 373 1.89 19.82 -0.87
N ALA A 374 0.73 20.48 -0.95
CA ALA A 374 -0.51 19.97 -0.36
C ALA A 374 -0.98 18.67 -1.04
N CYS A 375 -0.90 18.59 -2.37
CA CYS A 375 -1.23 17.40 -3.15
C CYS A 375 -0.29 16.23 -2.84
N LEU A 376 1.02 16.50 -2.77
CA LEU A 376 2.03 15.51 -2.39
C LEU A 376 1.81 15.02 -0.96
N LEU A 377 1.51 15.92 -0.02
CA LEU A 377 1.22 15.57 1.37
C LEU A 377 0.00 14.65 1.49
N ASP A 378 -1.10 14.94 0.79
CA ASP A 378 -2.28 14.05 0.80
C ASP A 378 -1.96 12.68 0.21
N SER A 379 -1.13 12.64 -0.83
CA SER A 379 -0.68 11.39 -1.46
C SER A 379 0.22 10.56 -0.54
N LEU A 380 1.04 11.21 0.28
CA LEU A 380 1.90 10.55 1.28
C LEU A 380 1.16 10.15 2.56
N ARG A 381 -0.11 10.53 2.73
CA ARG A 381 -0.88 10.16 3.92
C ARG A 381 -1.07 8.64 3.96
N PRO A 382 -0.67 7.94 5.04
CA PRO A 382 -0.86 6.49 5.12
C PRO A 382 -2.35 6.13 5.10
N ARG A 383 -2.74 5.15 4.27
CA ARG A 383 -4.12 4.64 4.20
C ARG A 383 -4.16 3.11 4.34
N MET A 384 -4.69 2.63 5.46
CA MET A 384 -4.88 1.22 5.81
C MET A 384 -6.29 0.78 5.43
N VAL A 385 -6.42 -0.45 4.94
CA VAL A 385 -7.74 -1.09 4.77
C VAL A 385 -7.73 -2.44 5.48
N VAL A 386 -8.68 -2.61 6.41
CA VAL A 386 -8.97 -3.89 7.05
C VAL A 386 -10.16 -4.54 6.36
N ALA A 387 -9.94 -5.68 5.69
CA ALA A 387 -10.98 -6.41 5.00
C ALA A 387 -11.43 -7.62 5.81
N SER A 388 -12.72 -7.97 5.76
CA SER A 388 -13.30 -9.12 6.46
C SER A 388 -14.40 -9.79 5.63
N ASN A 389 -14.64 -11.09 5.86
CA ASN A 389 -15.59 -11.89 5.07
C ASN A 389 -16.68 -12.62 5.87
N GLY A 390 -16.95 -12.18 7.09
CA GLY A 390 -18.03 -12.72 7.93
C GLY A 390 -18.21 -11.91 9.22
N TYR A 391 -19.37 -12.06 9.87
CA TYR A 391 -19.70 -11.29 11.08
C TYR A 391 -18.73 -11.54 12.27
N GLY A 392 -18.17 -12.75 12.39
CA GLY A 392 -17.17 -13.05 13.42
C GLY A 392 -15.82 -12.39 13.10
N GLU A 393 -15.45 -12.44 11.82
CA GLU A 393 -14.29 -11.77 11.24
C GLU A 393 -14.40 -10.25 11.32
N ASP A 394 -15.59 -9.68 11.18
CA ASP A 394 -15.84 -8.24 11.34
C ASP A 394 -15.48 -7.77 12.75
N SER A 395 -15.80 -8.57 13.78
CA SER A 395 -15.48 -8.21 15.18
C SER A 395 -13.96 -8.16 15.40
N MET A 396 -13.21 -9.13 14.84
CA MET A 396 -11.75 -9.12 14.87
C MET A 396 -11.16 -8.00 14.00
N GLY A 397 -11.77 -7.72 12.84
CA GLY A 397 -11.35 -6.65 11.95
C GLY A 397 -11.56 -5.27 12.55
N VAL A 398 -12.66 -5.04 13.28
CA VAL A 398 -12.90 -3.82 14.06
C VAL A 398 -11.81 -3.62 15.11
N LEU A 399 -11.48 -4.67 15.86
CA LEU A 399 -10.41 -4.61 16.86
C LEU A 399 -9.06 -4.29 16.23
N LEU A 400 -8.73 -4.92 15.09
CA LEU A 400 -7.51 -4.61 14.34
C LEU A 400 -7.51 -3.15 13.86
N ALA A 401 -8.61 -2.66 13.30
CA ALA A 401 -8.73 -1.28 12.83
C ALA A 401 -8.59 -0.27 13.98
N ARG A 402 -9.14 -0.55 15.17
CA ARG A 402 -8.94 0.28 16.37
C ARG A 402 -7.48 0.31 16.79
N LYS A 403 -6.82 -0.84 16.93
CA LYS A 403 -5.40 -0.94 17.27
C LYS A 403 -4.50 -0.19 16.27
N LEU A 404 -4.83 -0.24 14.98
CA LEU A 404 -4.12 0.53 13.95
C LEU A 404 -4.39 2.02 14.08
N SER A 405 -5.63 2.44 14.33
CA SER A 405 -5.99 3.86 14.49
C SER A 405 -5.31 4.48 15.71
N GLU A 406 -5.25 3.74 16.82
CA GLU A 406 -4.56 4.14 18.05
C GLU A 406 -3.04 4.26 17.83
N ARG A 407 -2.44 3.29 17.13
CA ARG A 407 -1.00 3.30 16.84
C ARG A 407 -0.59 4.34 15.81
N PHE A 408 -1.45 4.64 14.84
CA PHE A 408 -1.17 5.54 13.73
C PHE A 408 -2.24 6.64 13.61
N PRO A 409 -2.30 7.61 14.54
CA PRO A 409 -3.39 8.59 14.60
C PRO A 409 -3.58 9.42 13.32
N SER A 410 -2.49 9.67 12.59
CA SER A 410 -2.52 10.46 11.35
C SER A 410 -2.88 9.65 10.11
N ALA A 411 -2.85 8.31 10.19
CA ALA A 411 -3.25 7.42 9.11
C ALA A 411 -4.77 7.42 8.94
N VAL A 412 -5.23 7.14 7.73
CA VAL A 412 -6.63 6.82 7.47
C VAL A 412 -6.78 5.30 7.60
N VAL A 413 -7.61 4.84 8.52
CA VAL A 413 -7.96 3.42 8.67
C VAL A 413 -9.40 3.24 8.25
N SER A 414 -9.63 2.42 7.22
CA SER A 414 -10.97 2.08 6.74
C SER A 414 -11.19 0.58 6.69
N ALA A 415 -12.45 0.19 6.46
CA ALA A 415 -12.88 -1.20 6.44
C ALA A 415 -13.43 -1.61 5.08
N PHE A 416 -13.22 -2.88 4.72
CA PHE A 416 -13.78 -3.51 3.53
C PHE A 416 -14.45 -4.85 3.88
N PRO A 417 -15.61 -4.83 4.54
CA PRO A 417 -16.42 -6.03 4.73
C PRO A 417 -17.03 -6.47 3.40
N ILE A 418 -16.81 -7.73 3.01
CA ILE A 418 -17.44 -8.28 1.79
C ILE A 418 -18.83 -8.89 2.06
N VAL A 419 -19.20 -9.06 3.32
CA VAL A 419 -20.51 -9.55 3.78
C VAL A 419 -21.17 -8.50 4.67
N GLY A 420 -22.46 -8.28 4.47
CA GLY A 420 -23.25 -7.29 5.21
C GLY A 420 -22.95 -5.85 4.80
N ARG A 421 -23.39 -4.91 5.64
CA ARG A 421 -23.20 -3.46 5.46
C ARG A 421 -22.05 -2.89 6.27
N GLY A 422 -21.30 -3.73 6.99
CA GLY A 422 -20.23 -3.29 7.87
C GLY A 422 -20.71 -2.56 9.13
N GLU A 423 -21.91 -2.84 9.62
CA GLU A 423 -22.49 -2.15 10.79
C GLU A 423 -21.58 -2.19 12.04
N HIS A 424 -20.81 -3.28 12.21
CA HIS A 424 -19.82 -3.40 13.28
C HIS A 424 -18.72 -2.34 13.18
N TYR A 425 -18.25 -2.03 11.97
CA TYR A 425 -17.25 -0.99 11.73
C TYR A 425 -17.87 0.41 11.87
N ALA A 426 -19.07 0.62 11.33
CA ALA A 426 -19.75 1.91 11.40
C ALA A 426 -20.05 2.36 12.85
N LYS A 427 -20.41 1.42 13.74
CA LYS A 427 -20.66 1.70 15.17
C LYS A 427 -19.44 2.28 15.88
N GLU A 428 -18.24 1.90 15.45
CA GLU A 428 -16.97 2.39 16.00
C GLU A 428 -16.41 3.61 15.21
N GLY A 429 -17.21 4.20 14.30
CA GLY A 429 -16.80 5.35 13.50
C GLY A 429 -15.75 5.03 12.42
N ILE A 430 -15.55 3.74 12.09
CA ILE A 430 -14.59 3.33 11.06
C ILE A 430 -15.23 3.49 9.67
N PRO A 431 -14.63 4.27 8.75
CA PRO A 431 -15.13 4.43 7.38
C PRO A 431 -15.20 3.09 6.62
N ILE A 432 -16.23 2.91 5.81
CA ILE A 432 -16.46 1.68 5.04
C ILE A 432 -16.29 1.99 3.55
N ASP A 433 -15.33 1.33 2.91
CA ASP A 433 -15.05 1.49 1.48
C ASP A 433 -15.81 0.48 0.60
N SER A 434 -16.33 -0.60 1.19
CA SER A 434 -16.99 -1.66 0.43
C SER A 434 -18.42 -1.29 0.04
N ALA A 435 -18.88 -1.86 -1.07
CA ALA A 435 -20.29 -1.80 -1.44
C ALA A 435 -21.12 -2.73 -0.52
N PRO A 436 -22.28 -2.29 0.01
CA PRO A 436 -23.15 -3.12 0.84
C PRO A 436 -23.53 -4.43 0.13
N SER A 437 -23.44 -5.55 0.84
CA SER A 437 -23.85 -6.85 0.30
C SER A 437 -24.66 -7.65 1.33
N ASP A 438 -25.98 -7.64 1.18
CA ASP A 438 -26.87 -8.43 2.02
C ASP A 438 -27.01 -9.83 1.37
N SER A 439 -26.17 -10.79 1.77
CA SER A 439 -26.29 -12.18 1.31
C SER A 439 -27.22 -12.99 2.25
N PRO A 440 -28.24 -13.71 1.72
CA PRO A 440 -29.12 -14.57 2.51
C PRO A 440 -28.40 -15.67 3.32
N SER A 441 -27.23 -16.10 2.83
CA SER A 441 -26.42 -17.16 3.44
C SER A 441 -25.52 -16.68 4.59
N GLY A 442 -25.36 -15.37 4.78
CA GLY A 442 -24.56 -14.77 5.87
C GLY A 442 -23.05 -15.03 5.79
N GLY A 443 -22.52 -15.40 4.62
CA GLY A 443 -21.10 -15.67 4.38
C GLY A 443 -20.80 -16.05 2.92
N VAL A 444 -19.52 -16.19 2.56
CA VAL A 444 -19.12 -16.70 1.23
C VAL A 444 -19.26 -18.23 1.23
N ILE A 445 -20.36 -18.73 0.64
CA ILE A 445 -20.58 -20.12 0.20
C ILE A 445 -20.25 -21.19 1.26
N LYS A 446 -21.20 -21.48 2.15
CA LYS A 446 -21.13 -22.67 3.00
C LYS A 446 -21.63 -23.91 2.27
N TYR A 447 -20.70 -24.73 1.76
CA TYR A 447 -20.80 -26.19 1.46
C TYR A 447 -22.03 -26.75 0.72
N ARG A 448 -22.98 -25.94 0.23
CA ARG A 448 -24.21 -26.40 -0.45
C ARG A 448 -24.43 -25.61 -1.73
N LEU A 449 -24.51 -26.34 -2.85
CA LEU A 449 -24.82 -25.78 -4.18
C LEU A 449 -26.16 -25.03 -4.22
N VAL A 450 -27.09 -25.35 -3.31
CA VAL A 450 -28.39 -24.67 -3.17
C VAL A 450 -28.24 -23.25 -2.62
N ASP A 451 -27.32 -23.03 -1.67
CA ASP A 451 -27.10 -21.69 -1.10
C ASP A 451 -26.37 -20.79 -2.09
N LEU A 452 -25.45 -21.35 -2.89
CA LEU A 452 -24.85 -20.67 -4.04
C LEU A 452 -25.90 -20.24 -5.07
N TRP A 453 -26.87 -21.10 -5.37
CA TRP A 453 -27.98 -20.78 -6.29
C TRP A 453 -28.92 -19.69 -5.76
N ARG A 454 -29.19 -19.68 -4.45
CA ARG A 454 -29.97 -18.61 -3.80
C ARG A 454 -29.24 -17.28 -3.86
N ASP A 455 -27.94 -17.27 -3.55
CA ASP A 455 -27.12 -16.07 -3.58
C ASP A 455 -26.96 -15.54 -5.02
N LEU A 456 -26.79 -16.43 -6.01
CA LEU A 456 -26.78 -16.05 -7.43
C LEU A 456 -28.09 -15.40 -7.88
N ARG A 457 -29.25 -15.96 -7.49
CA ARG A 457 -30.56 -15.35 -7.76
C ARG A 457 -30.77 -14.03 -7.02
N ALA A 458 -30.14 -13.83 -5.87
CA ALA A 458 -30.18 -12.60 -5.09
C ALA A 458 -29.20 -11.51 -5.58
N GLY A 459 -28.46 -11.76 -6.67
CA GLY A 459 -27.61 -10.74 -7.31
C GLY A 459 -26.13 -10.81 -6.93
N LEU A 460 -25.61 -11.94 -6.43
CA LEU A 460 -24.21 -12.12 -6.03
C LEU A 460 -23.19 -11.62 -7.07
N LEU A 461 -23.41 -11.86 -8.37
CA LEU A 461 -22.49 -11.39 -9.43
C LEU A 461 -22.44 -9.86 -9.51
N ARG A 462 -23.57 -9.19 -9.33
CA ARG A 462 -23.64 -7.73 -9.30
C ARG A 462 -22.93 -7.19 -8.07
N SER A 463 -23.11 -7.82 -6.91
CA SER A 463 -22.43 -7.45 -5.66
C SER A 463 -20.91 -7.60 -5.78
N ILE A 464 -20.43 -8.73 -6.31
CA ILE A 464 -18.99 -8.94 -6.57
C ILE A 464 -18.47 -7.87 -7.55
N ALA A 465 -19.20 -7.56 -8.63
CA ALA A 465 -18.77 -6.53 -9.58
C ALA A 465 -18.69 -5.13 -8.92
N MET A 466 -19.63 -4.78 -8.04
CA MET A 466 -19.58 -3.54 -7.28
C MET A 466 -18.41 -3.52 -6.29
N GLN A 467 -18.15 -4.62 -5.60
CA GLN A 467 -16.99 -4.77 -4.71
C GLN A 467 -15.66 -4.68 -5.46
N MET A 468 -15.56 -5.25 -6.66
CA MET A 468 -14.36 -5.12 -7.50
C MET A 468 -14.14 -3.68 -7.95
N ARG A 469 -15.20 -2.93 -8.28
CA ARG A 469 -15.11 -1.50 -8.59
C ARG A 469 -14.66 -0.69 -7.37
N ALA A 470 -15.17 -1.01 -6.18
CA ALA A 470 -14.75 -0.38 -4.94
C ALA A 470 -13.25 -0.63 -4.66
N TRP A 471 -12.77 -1.87 -4.80
CA TRP A 471 -11.32 -2.16 -4.73
C TRP A 471 -10.51 -1.40 -5.79
N ALA A 472 -11.00 -1.34 -7.03
CA ALA A 472 -10.32 -0.63 -8.11
C ALA A 472 -10.21 0.89 -7.83
N ALA A 473 -11.20 1.49 -7.15
CA ALA A 473 -11.17 2.89 -6.75
C ALA A 473 -10.11 3.20 -5.66
N LEU A 474 -9.70 2.18 -4.90
CA LEU A 474 -8.64 2.27 -3.89
C LEU A 474 -7.24 2.02 -4.48
N ARG A 475 -7.13 1.57 -5.73
CA ARG A 475 -5.86 1.24 -6.37
C ARG A 475 -4.97 2.49 -6.45
N GLY A 476 -3.73 2.37 -5.98
CA GLY A 476 -2.78 3.49 -5.91
C GLY A 476 -3.02 4.48 -4.77
N ARG A 477 -4.09 4.32 -3.97
CA ARG A 477 -4.36 5.11 -2.76
C ARG A 477 -4.06 4.34 -1.48
N ILE A 478 -4.24 3.03 -1.52
CA ILE A 478 -3.96 2.11 -0.42
C ILE A 478 -2.82 1.18 -0.80
N ARG A 479 -2.15 0.61 0.20
CA ARG A 479 -0.96 -0.23 -0.01
C ARG A 479 -1.29 -1.69 0.22
N THR A 480 -0.72 -2.33 1.24
CA THR A 480 -1.04 -3.71 1.61
C THR A 480 -2.40 -3.81 2.33
N PRO A 481 -3.40 -4.54 1.76
CA PRO A 481 -4.64 -4.83 2.48
C PRO A 481 -4.39 -5.80 3.64
N LEU A 482 -5.08 -5.58 4.76
CA LEU A 482 -5.05 -6.44 5.95
C LEU A 482 -6.34 -7.26 5.98
N CYS A 483 -6.26 -8.54 5.60
CA CYS A 483 -7.43 -9.42 5.51
C CYS A 483 -7.61 -10.24 6.78
N VAL A 484 -8.78 -10.18 7.41
CA VAL A 484 -9.19 -11.04 8.53
C VAL A 484 -10.24 -12.02 8.01
N GLY A 485 -9.88 -13.29 7.86
CA GLY A 485 -10.77 -14.28 7.26
C GLY A 485 -10.06 -15.48 6.64
N ASP A 486 -10.30 -15.73 5.37
CA ASP A 486 -9.79 -16.91 4.64
C ASP A 486 -9.05 -16.57 3.34
N VAL A 487 -8.65 -17.62 2.62
CA VAL A 487 -7.95 -17.51 1.34
C VAL A 487 -8.82 -16.87 0.25
N TYR A 488 -10.15 -17.02 0.31
CA TYR A 488 -11.04 -16.35 -0.64
C TYR A 488 -10.98 -14.84 -0.47
N LEU A 489 -11.04 -14.33 0.77
CA LEU A 489 -10.90 -12.90 1.03
C LEU A 489 -9.54 -12.36 0.55
N LEU A 490 -8.47 -13.10 0.79
CA LEU A 490 -7.13 -12.75 0.29
C LEU A 490 -7.11 -12.65 -1.24
N LEU A 491 -7.68 -13.63 -1.95
CA LEU A 491 -7.75 -13.61 -3.42
C LEU A 491 -8.65 -12.48 -3.94
N HIS A 492 -9.75 -12.21 -3.24
CA HIS A 492 -10.68 -11.14 -3.57
C HIS A 492 -9.99 -9.77 -3.49
N ALA A 493 -9.25 -9.50 -2.40
CA ALA A 493 -8.47 -8.27 -2.25
C ALA A 493 -7.33 -8.19 -3.28
N LEU A 494 -6.59 -9.29 -3.48
CA LEU A 494 -5.49 -9.36 -4.44
C LEU A 494 -5.97 -9.09 -5.88
N TRP A 495 -7.08 -9.69 -6.28
CA TRP A 495 -7.64 -9.49 -7.62
C TRP A 495 -8.19 -8.07 -7.80
N GLY A 496 -8.85 -7.51 -6.78
CA GLY A 496 -9.43 -6.17 -6.87
C GLY A 496 -8.38 -5.06 -6.91
N GLN A 497 -7.33 -5.17 -6.09
CA GLN A 497 -6.41 -4.06 -5.82
C GLN A 497 -4.97 -4.30 -6.31
N GLY A 498 -4.54 -5.56 -6.44
CA GLY A 498 -3.27 -5.95 -7.05
C GLY A 498 -2.05 -6.00 -6.13
N GLN A 499 -2.16 -5.59 -4.88
CA GLN A 499 -1.11 -5.73 -3.86
C GLN A 499 -1.26 -7.04 -3.10
N LEU A 500 -0.13 -7.59 -2.65
CA LEU A 500 -0.07 -8.80 -1.83
C LEU A 500 -0.65 -8.54 -0.44
N PRO A 501 -1.77 -9.18 -0.04
CA PRO A 501 -2.36 -8.95 1.27
C PRO A 501 -1.57 -9.61 2.40
N VAL A 502 -1.80 -9.11 3.61
CA VAL A 502 -1.57 -9.84 4.86
C VAL A 502 -2.85 -10.59 5.20
N LEU A 503 -2.74 -11.84 5.67
CA LEU A 503 -3.88 -12.64 6.10
C LEU A 503 -3.81 -12.97 7.58
N VAL A 504 -4.87 -12.66 8.32
CA VAL A 504 -5.19 -13.22 9.63
C VAL A 504 -6.21 -14.33 9.39
N ALA A 505 -5.72 -15.57 9.31
CA ALA A 505 -6.49 -16.74 8.96
C ALA A 505 -7.28 -17.28 10.17
N THR A 506 -8.60 -17.09 10.15
CA THR A 506 -9.50 -17.41 11.28
C THR A 506 -10.23 -18.75 11.11
N ALA A 507 -10.40 -19.20 9.86
CA ALA A 507 -11.30 -20.31 9.52
C ALA A 507 -10.64 -21.70 9.44
N LYS A 508 -9.47 -21.82 8.79
CA LYS A 508 -8.84 -23.12 8.48
C LYS A 508 -7.89 -23.57 9.59
N THR A 509 -7.91 -24.87 9.88
CA THR A 509 -7.04 -25.52 10.88
C THR A 509 -6.78 -26.98 10.54
N VAL A 510 -5.59 -27.47 10.91
CA VAL A 510 -5.18 -28.87 10.77
C VAL A 510 -6.07 -29.82 11.58
N TYR A 511 -6.68 -29.36 12.68
CA TYR A 511 -7.60 -30.19 13.50
C TYR A 511 -8.89 -30.60 12.76
N LEU A 512 -9.20 -29.96 11.63
CA LEU A 512 -10.38 -30.27 10.81
C LEU A 512 -10.00 -30.86 9.46
N SER A 513 -9.39 -30.02 8.65
CA SER A 513 -8.91 -30.31 7.32
C SER A 513 -7.94 -29.17 7.03
N GLY A 514 -6.64 -29.46 7.16
CA GLY A 514 -5.60 -28.48 6.89
C GLY A 514 -5.71 -27.86 5.50
N HIS A 515 -4.80 -26.96 5.17
CA HIS A 515 -4.87 -26.24 3.90
C HIS A 515 -4.67 -27.19 2.72
N TRP A 516 -5.47 -27.02 1.67
CA TRP A 516 -5.31 -27.77 0.43
C TRP A 516 -3.99 -27.40 -0.25
N ARG A 517 -3.45 -28.28 -1.11
CA ARG A 517 -2.19 -28.01 -1.82
C ARG A 517 -2.22 -26.69 -2.58
N LEU A 518 -3.36 -26.37 -3.20
CA LEU A 518 -3.58 -25.10 -3.91
C LEU A 518 -3.59 -23.90 -2.95
N GLU A 519 -4.25 -24.00 -1.80
CA GLU A 519 -4.27 -22.93 -0.78
C GLU A 519 -2.87 -22.67 -0.23
N ARG A 520 -2.10 -23.74 0.07
CA ARG A 520 -0.69 -23.61 0.49
C ARG A 520 0.15 -22.93 -0.58
N PHE A 521 -0.04 -23.30 -1.85
CA PHE A 521 0.65 -22.67 -2.98
C PHE A 521 0.30 -21.18 -3.10
N ILE A 522 -0.98 -20.82 -2.95
CA ILE A 522 -1.45 -19.44 -2.97
C ILE A 522 -0.83 -18.66 -1.81
N LEU A 523 -0.95 -19.14 -0.57
CA LEU A 523 -0.40 -18.45 0.60
C LEU A 523 1.12 -18.28 0.51
N LYS A 524 1.83 -19.25 -0.08
CA LYS A 524 3.28 -19.14 -0.30
C LYS A 524 3.68 -18.00 -1.24
N HIS A 525 2.95 -17.81 -2.34
CA HIS A 525 3.37 -16.89 -3.42
C HIS A 525 2.56 -15.59 -3.46
N ARG A 526 1.39 -15.57 -2.83
CA ARG A 526 0.36 -14.53 -2.98
C ARG A 526 -0.10 -13.93 -1.64
N SER A 527 0.47 -14.37 -0.51
CA SER A 527 0.35 -13.70 0.79
C SER A 527 1.70 -13.09 1.17
N ARG A 528 1.70 -11.91 1.77
CA ARG A 528 2.91 -11.31 2.33
C ARG A 528 3.30 -11.96 3.67
N MET A 529 2.30 -12.21 4.50
CA MET A 529 2.41 -12.84 5.82
C MET A 529 1.05 -13.40 6.21
N THR A 530 1.04 -14.59 6.83
CA THR A 530 -0.18 -15.24 7.29
C THR A 530 -0.10 -15.56 8.78
N TRP A 531 -0.95 -14.95 9.59
CA TRP A 531 -1.19 -15.38 10.97
C TRP A 531 -2.24 -16.47 10.99
N THR A 532 -1.95 -17.59 11.64
CA THR A 532 -2.90 -18.68 11.79
C THR A 532 -3.54 -18.65 13.17
N ARG A 533 -4.70 -19.30 13.29
CA ARG A 533 -5.41 -19.46 14.57
C ARG A 533 -4.74 -20.42 15.56
N ASP A 534 -3.86 -21.30 15.10
CA ASP A 534 -3.18 -22.30 15.92
C ASP A 534 -1.76 -22.59 15.41
N ARG A 535 -0.92 -23.14 16.30
CA ARG A 535 0.49 -23.41 16.06
C ARG A 535 0.72 -24.51 15.02
N ASP A 536 -0.10 -25.55 15.02
CA ASP A 536 0.06 -26.69 14.10
C ASP A 536 -0.22 -26.29 12.65
N THR A 537 -1.19 -25.41 12.44
CA THR A 537 -1.52 -24.83 11.14
C THR A 537 -0.44 -23.87 10.66
N ALA A 538 0.18 -23.08 11.56
CA ALA A 538 1.39 -22.33 11.20
C ALA A 538 2.49 -23.29 10.73
N GLY A 539 2.76 -24.35 11.48
CA GLY A 539 3.77 -25.36 11.14
C GLY A 539 3.49 -26.09 9.82
N GLU A 540 2.23 -26.37 9.47
CA GLU A 540 1.82 -26.88 8.15
C GLU A 540 2.21 -25.92 7.03
N LEU A 541 1.85 -24.64 7.16
CA LEU A 541 2.10 -23.61 6.15
C LEU A 541 3.59 -23.30 6.02
N SER A 542 4.32 -23.15 7.13
CA SER A 542 5.77 -22.90 7.12
C SER A 542 6.54 -24.04 6.46
N ARG A 543 6.17 -25.31 6.73
CA ARG A 543 6.78 -26.47 6.04
C ARG A 543 6.53 -26.49 4.53
N SER A 544 5.42 -25.89 4.07
CA SER A 544 5.16 -25.71 2.64
C SER A 544 5.93 -24.53 2.01
N GLY A 545 6.64 -23.75 2.83
CA GLY A 545 7.41 -22.57 2.44
C GLY A 545 6.60 -21.27 2.45
N ALA A 546 5.40 -21.26 3.03
CA ALA A 546 4.63 -20.04 3.20
C ALA A 546 5.13 -19.25 4.42
N ASN A 547 5.08 -17.92 4.34
CA ASN A 547 5.42 -17.04 5.44
C ASN A 547 4.26 -17.01 6.45
N ALA A 548 4.22 -18.01 7.34
CA ALA A 548 3.14 -18.21 8.29
C ALA A 548 3.65 -18.34 9.72
N ARG A 549 2.84 -17.87 10.68
CA ARG A 549 3.16 -17.91 12.12
C ARG A 549 1.93 -17.92 13.00
N PHE A 550 2.15 -18.32 14.25
CA PHE A 550 1.18 -18.29 15.32
C PHE A 550 1.77 -17.45 16.46
N ASP A 551 1.19 -16.26 16.69
CA ASP A 551 1.61 -15.34 17.76
C ASP A 551 0.49 -15.13 18.79
N GLY A 552 -0.39 -16.14 18.92
CA GLY A 552 -1.67 -16.03 19.62
C GLY A 552 -2.82 -16.36 18.66
N ASN A 553 -4.00 -16.59 19.23
CA ASN A 553 -5.20 -16.89 18.46
C ASN A 553 -6.02 -15.61 18.25
N PRO A 554 -6.29 -15.21 17.00
CA PRO A 554 -7.06 -14.01 16.67
C PRO A 554 -8.45 -13.95 17.35
N ILE A 555 -9.07 -15.11 17.63
CA ILE A 555 -10.36 -15.15 18.34
C ILE A 555 -10.19 -14.75 19.81
N MET A 556 -9.06 -15.13 20.41
CA MET A 556 -8.74 -14.80 21.79
C MET A 556 -8.34 -13.34 21.97
N ASP A 557 -7.94 -12.61 20.92
CA ASP A 557 -7.68 -11.17 21.01
C ASP A 557 -8.90 -10.36 21.47
N ILE A 558 -10.12 -10.86 21.23
CA ILE A 558 -11.38 -10.26 21.72
C ILE A 558 -11.42 -10.20 23.26
N THR A 559 -10.66 -11.07 23.93
CA THR A 559 -10.59 -11.11 25.41
C THR A 559 -9.72 -10.02 26.02
N CYS A 560 -8.89 -9.34 25.21
CA CYS A 560 -7.91 -8.36 25.65
C CYS A 560 -8.29 -6.92 25.32
N ASP A 561 -9.57 -6.64 25.11
CA ASP A 561 -10.03 -5.25 25.05
C ASP A 561 -9.89 -4.66 26.47
N ASN A 562 -8.96 -3.71 26.62
CA ASN A 562 -8.63 -3.07 27.91
C ASN A 562 -9.81 -2.28 28.51
N THR A 563 -10.91 -2.13 27.79
CA THR A 563 -12.17 -1.55 28.30
C THR A 563 -13.03 -2.55 29.08
N ILE A 564 -12.64 -3.83 29.11
CA ILE A 564 -13.40 -4.89 29.78
C ILE A 564 -13.05 -4.94 31.27
N GLU A 565 -13.92 -4.37 32.10
CA GLU A 565 -13.83 -4.52 33.56
C GLU A 565 -14.41 -5.87 34.01
N PRO A 566 -13.69 -6.65 34.85
CA PRO A 566 -14.21 -7.89 35.42
C PRO A 566 -15.45 -7.62 36.27
N VAL A 567 -16.50 -8.42 36.08
CA VAL A 567 -17.73 -8.30 36.86
C VAL A 567 -17.76 -9.35 37.96
N SER A 568 -18.01 -8.90 39.18
CA SER A 568 -18.19 -9.79 40.32
C SER A 568 -19.56 -10.46 40.32
N TRP A 569 -19.57 -11.78 40.45
CA TRP A 569 -20.77 -12.60 40.56
C TRP A 569 -20.45 -13.97 41.20
N GLY A 570 -21.39 -14.51 41.96
CA GLY A 570 -21.26 -15.79 42.66
C GLY A 570 -20.22 -15.77 43.78
N GLU A 571 -20.21 -14.71 44.60
CA GLU A 571 -19.30 -14.56 45.76
C GLU A 571 -19.77 -15.31 47.01
N ASP A 572 -20.87 -16.05 46.90
CA ASP A 572 -21.51 -16.83 47.97
C ASP A 572 -20.98 -18.27 48.08
N GLY A 573 -19.86 -18.58 47.41
CA GLY A 573 -19.21 -19.90 47.44
C GLY A 573 -19.91 -20.98 46.60
N ARG A 574 -21.06 -20.67 45.99
CA ARG A 574 -21.78 -21.63 45.14
C ARG A 574 -21.07 -21.85 43.79
N PRO A 575 -21.19 -23.03 43.17
CA PRO A 575 -20.75 -23.26 41.81
C PRO A 575 -21.31 -22.20 40.85
N ARG A 576 -20.48 -21.75 39.90
CA ARG A 576 -20.81 -20.65 38.98
C ARG A 576 -21.02 -21.24 37.59
N VAL A 577 -22.27 -21.23 37.13
CA VAL A 577 -22.68 -21.82 35.85
C VAL A 577 -23.01 -20.71 34.87
N LEU A 578 -22.20 -20.58 33.83
CA LEU A 578 -22.43 -19.61 32.76
C LEU A 578 -23.38 -20.20 31.72
N LEU A 579 -24.32 -19.40 31.22
CA LEU A 579 -25.30 -19.81 30.22
C LEU A 579 -25.13 -18.96 28.95
N LEU A 580 -25.05 -19.63 27.79
CA LEU A 580 -24.97 -18.97 26.48
C LEU A 580 -26.06 -19.50 25.54
N PRO A 581 -27.20 -18.78 25.38
CA PRO A 581 -28.29 -19.20 24.49
C PRO A 581 -27.91 -19.12 23.00
N GLY A 582 -26.84 -18.40 22.66
CA GLY A 582 -26.39 -18.15 21.30
C GLY A 582 -26.63 -16.71 20.89
N SER A 583 -26.31 -16.37 19.63
CA SER A 583 -26.39 -14.99 19.12
C SER A 583 -27.33 -14.82 17.93
N ARG A 584 -28.04 -15.87 17.54
CA ARG A 584 -28.90 -15.92 16.35
C ARG A 584 -30.35 -16.13 16.76
N ARG A 585 -31.29 -15.94 15.82
CA ARG A 585 -32.73 -16.16 16.06
C ARG A 585 -33.07 -17.53 16.68
N ARG A 586 -32.31 -18.57 16.36
CA ARG A 586 -32.48 -19.90 16.96
C ARG A 586 -32.27 -19.93 18.48
N ALA A 587 -31.55 -18.95 19.03
CA ALA A 587 -31.34 -18.82 20.47
C ALA A 587 -32.66 -18.68 21.25
N TYR A 588 -33.72 -18.13 20.65
CA TYR A 588 -35.04 -18.10 21.27
C TYR A 588 -35.66 -19.50 21.34
N ASP A 589 -35.49 -20.28 20.28
CA ASP A 589 -36.06 -21.62 20.19
C ASP A 589 -35.33 -22.58 21.12
N ASP A 590 -34.00 -22.50 21.22
CA ASP A 590 -33.20 -23.42 22.04
C ASP A 590 -33.14 -23.02 23.54
N LEU A 591 -33.74 -21.89 23.91
CA LEU A 591 -33.68 -21.34 25.27
C LEU A 591 -34.33 -22.26 26.31
N HIS A 592 -35.42 -22.94 25.94
CA HIS A 592 -36.11 -23.90 26.80
C HIS A 592 -35.15 -24.98 27.32
N LEU A 593 -34.23 -25.44 26.47
CA LEU A 593 -33.27 -26.49 26.81
C LEU A 593 -32.30 -26.03 27.90
N LEU A 594 -31.83 -24.78 27.82
CA LEU A 594 -30.98 -24.18 28.85
C LEU A 594 -31.73 -24.01 30.16
N LEU A 595 -32.95 -23.46 30.12
CA LEU A 595 -33.75 -23.23 31.32
C LEU A 595 -34.07 -24.54 32.05
N GLN A 596 -34.49 -25.57 31.31
CA GLN A 596 -34.72 -26.89 31.88
C GLN A 596 -33.44 -27.51 32.44
N SER A 597 -32.28 -27.28 31.80
CA SER A 597 -31.00 -27.77 32.33
C SER A 597 -30.65 -27.13 33.67
N VAL A 598 -30.98 -25.84 33.86
CA VAL A 598 -30.79 -25.11 35.14
C VAL A 598 -31.58 -25.77 36.27
N ASP A 599 -32.83 -26.13 36.03
CA ASP A 599 -33.65 -26.80 37.04
C ASP A 599 -33.08 -28.16 37.45
N ARG A 600 -32.56 -28.90 36.47
CA ARG A 600 -31.95 -30.21 36.71
C ARG A 600 -30.65 -30.04 37.50
N VAL A 601 -29.78 -29.10 37.14
CA VAL A 601 -28.56 -28.79 37.90
C VAL A 601 -28.93 -28.39 39.33
N GLN A 602 -29.92 -27.52 39.52
CA GLN A 602 -30.40 -27.09 40.83
C GLN A 602 -30.93 -28.27 41.68
N SER A 603 -31.58 -29.26 41.06
CA SER A 603 -32.04 -30.47 41.75
C SER A 603 -30.91 -31.45 42.12
N MET A 604 -29.80 -31.41 41.39
CA MET A 604 -28.67 -32.32 41.55
C MET A 604 -27.59 -31.78 42.51
N LEU A 605 -27.55 -30.46 42.76
CA LEU A 605 -26.61 -29.81 43.67
C LEU A 605 -27.32 -29.37 44.96
N PRO A 606 -27.02 -29.99 46.12
CA PRO A 606 -27.62 -29.63 47.41
C PRO A 606 -27.43 -28.16 47.80
N GLU A 607 -26.26 -27.60 47.51
CA GLU A 607 -25.88 -26.21 47.72
C GLU A 607 -26.45 -25.24 46.66
N GLY A 608 -27.07 -25.77 45.60
CA GLY A 608 -27.48 -25.02 44.42
C GLY A 608 -26.31 -24.49 43.60
N ALA A 609 -26.61 -23.68 42.59
CA ALA A 609 -25.59 -22.97 41.82
C ALA A 609 -25.99 -21.51 41.59
N SER A 610 -24.99 -20.68 41.32
CA SER A 610 -25.20 -19.35 40.80
C SER A 610 -25.29 -19.44 39.28
N TYR A 611 -26.30 -18.81 38.65
CA TYR A 611 -26.45 -18.76 37.18
C TYR A 611 -26.35 -17.35 36.61
N LEU A 612 -25.58 -17.22 35.52
CA LEU A 612 -25.45 -15.96 34.77
C LEU A 612 -25.60 -16.25 33.27
N MET A 613 -26.51 -15.54 32.62
CA MET A 613 -26.78 -15.65 31.19
C MET A 613 -26.22 -14.43 30.46
N VAL A 614 -25.30 -14.66 29.53
CA VAL A 614 -24.78 -13.57 28.68
C VAL A 614 -25.65 -13.43 27.45
N VAL A 615 -26.26 -12.25 27.29
CA VAL A 615 -27.19 -11.96 26.19
C VAL A 615 -26.44 -11.24 25.08
N ALA A 616 -26.44 -11.81 23.88
CA ALA A 616 -25.79 -11.21 22.73
C ALA A 616 -26.55 -9.92 22.29
N PRO A 617 -25.84 -8.84 21.89
CA PRO A 617 -26.49 -7.59 21.45
C PRO A 617 -27.41 -7.73 20.22
N THR A 618 -27.30 -8.83 19.49
CA THR A 618 -28.12 -9.17 18.32
C THR A 618 -29.47 -9.77 18.69
N LEU A 619 -29.70 -10.09 19.96
CA LEU A 619 -30.95 -10.64 20.46
C LEU A 619 -31.85 -9.53 21.03
N ASP A 620 -33.13 -9.65 20.72
CA ASP A 620 -34.21 -8.86 21.27
C ASP A 620 -34.50 -9.38 22.68
N THR A 621 -34.35 -8.49 23.66
CA THR A 621 -34.48 -8.86 25.08
C THR A 621 -35.92 -9.17 25.45
N ASP A 622 -36.90 -8.43 24.92
CA ASP A 622 -38.30 -8.65 25.25
C ASP A 622 -38.79 -9.98 24.68
N ARG A 623 -38.35 -10.33 23.46
CA ARG A 623 -38.62 -11.65 22.88
C ARG A 623 -37.97 -12.78 23.67
N LEU A 624 -36.79 -12.56 24.23
CA LEU A 624 -36.12 -13.54 25.08
C LEU A 624 -36.89 -13.75 26.39
N LEU A 625 -37.36 -12.66 27.03
CA LEU A 625 -38.19 -12.74 28.24
C LEU A 625 -39.52 -13.46 27.98
N GLN A 626 -40.20 -13.18 26.87
CA GLN A 626 -41.43 -13.88 26.49
C GLN A 626 -41.22 -15.40 26.36
N ALA A 627 -40.10 -15.82 25.77
CA ALA A 627 -39.75 -17.24 25.66
C ALA A 627 -39.50 -17.87 27.06
N CYS A 628 -38.91 -17.13 28.00
CA CYS A 628 -38.72 -17.59 29.38
C CYS A 628 -40.03 -17.72 30.16
N GLU A 629 -40.94 -16.75 30.02
CA GLU A 629 -42.25 -16.76 30.67
C GLU A 629 -43.10 -17.96 30.22
N GLY A 630 -43.01 -18.33 28.94
CA GLY A 630 -43.63 -19.54 28.40
C GLY A 630 -43.15 -20.85 29.06
N GLU A 631 -41.95 -20.86 29.65
CA GLU A 631 -41.37 -22.00 30.39
C GLU A 631 -41.55 -21.87 31.92
N GLY A 632 -42.40 -20.93 32.37
CA GLY A 632 -42.74 -20.74 33.78
C GLY A 632 -41.70 -19.98 34.60
N TRP A 633 -40.80 -19.22 33.96
CA TRP A 633 -39.86 -18.32 34.63
C TRP A 633 -40.41 -16.90 34.72
N ALA A 634 -40.40 -16.30 35.92
CA ALA A 634 -40.84 -14.93 36.12
C ALA A 634 -39.69 -13.94 35.93
N ALA A 635 -39.86 -12.93 35.08
CA ALA A 635 -38.90 -11.85 34.93
C ALA A 635 -38.93 -10.92 36.14
N VAL A 636 -37.75 -10.61 36.69
CA VAL A 636 -37.56 -9.65 37.78
C VAL A 636 -36.68 -8.52 37.27
N ARG A 637 -37.22 -7.30 37.32
CA ARG A 637 -36.51 -6.07 36.95
C ARG A 637 -36.15 -5.31 38.24
N GLY A 638 -34.89 -4.88 38.36
CA GLY A 638 -34.45 -4.02 39.46
C GLY A 638 -35.21 -2.69 39.53
N ALA A 639 -35.16 -2.03 40.69
CA ALA A 639 -35.91 -0.80 40.96
C ALA A 639 -35.55 0.34 39.97
N PRO A 640 -36.53 1.17 39.56
CA PRO A 640 -36.29 2.27 38.62
C PRO A 640 -35.44 3.36 39.30
N GLY A 641 -34.17 3.47 38.88
CA GLY A 641 -33.19 4.43 39.44
C GLY A 641 -31.78 3.85 39.62
N GLY A 642 -31.64 2.52 39.67
CA GLY A 642 -30.36 1.85 39.46
C GLY A 642 -30.05 1.72 37.97
N SER A 643 -28.78 1.55 37.59
CA SER A 643 -28.41 1.26 36.19
C SER A 643 -29.31 0.16 35.65
N SER A 644 -29.74 0.25 34.39
CA SER A 644 -30.70 -0.64 33.71
C SER A 644 -30.27 -2.14 33.59
N ARG A 645 -29.39 -2.61 34.48
CA ARG A 645 -28.56 -3.81 34.41
C ARG A 645 -28.98 -4.97 35.34
N GLU A 646 -29.95 -4.80 36.23
CA GLU A 646 -30.43 -5.91 37.07
C GLU A 646 -31.71 -6.51 36.49
N LEU A 647 -31.56 -7.25 35.38
CA LEU A 647 -32.59 -8.12 34.84
C LEU A 647 -32.26 -9.56 35.24
N ALA A 648 -33.23 -10.26 35.81
CA ALA A 648 -33.07 -11.66 36.20
C ALA A 648 -34.35 -12.46 35.92
N LEU A 649 -34.20 -13.77 35.82
CA LEU A 649 -35.31 -14.72 35.82
C LEU A 649 -35.35 -15.44 37.15
N ARG A 650 -36.55 -15.64 37.72
CA ARG A 650 -36.75 -16.39 38.95
C ARG A 650 -37.76 -17.50 38.78
N ARG A 651 -37.45 -18.64 39.42
CA ARG A 651 -38.38 -19.76 39.57
C ARG A 651 -38.09 -20.49 40.88
N GLY A 652 -39.02 -20.39 41.84
CA GLY A 652 -38.78 -20.85 43.20
C GLY A 652 -37.61 -20.10 43.85
N SER A 653 -36.62 -20.85 44.37
CA SER A 653 -35.38 -20.32 44.94
C SER A 653 -34.25 -20.10 43.92
N CYS A 654 -34.47 -20.48 42.66
CA CYS A 654 -33.47 -20.36 41.60
C CYS A 654 -33.57 -19.00 40.90
N GLU A 655 -32.42 -18.38 40.65
CA GLU A 655 -32.28 -17.09 39.98
C GLU A 655 -31.24 -17.18 38.86
N ILE A 656 -31.58 -16.69 37.67
CA ILE A 656 -30.66 -16.54 36.54
C ILE A 656 -30.52 -15.06 36.24
N ARG A 657 -29.33 -14.49 36.47
CA ARG A 657 -29.05 -13.08 36.18
C ARG A 657 -28.68 -12.88 34.71
N PHE A 658 -29.11 -11.79 34.11
CA PHE A 658 -28.72 -11.43 32.75
C PHE A 658 -27.52 -10.50 32.77
N PHE A 659 -26.62 -10.71 31.81
CA PHE A 659 -25.47 -9.87 31.58
C PHE A 659 -25.44 -9.41 30.12
N PHE A 660 -25.46 -8.10 29.94
CA PHE A 660 -25.45 -7.43 28.62
C PHE A 660 -24.08 -6.88 28.24
N GLY A 661 -23.04 -7.22 29.03
CA GLY A 661 -21.67 -6.79 28.77
C GLY A 661 -20.85 -7.82 27.98
N PRO A 662 -19.55 -7.53 27.80
CA PRO A 662 -18.65 -8.38 27.04
C PRO A 662 -18.38 -9.71 27.75
N LEU A 663 -18.56 -10.83 27.04
CA LEU A 663 -18.38 -12.20 27.58
C LEU A 663 -17.09 -12.42 28.40
N PRO A 664 -15.91 -11.90 27.99
CA PRO A 664 -14.68 -12.07 28.77
C PRO A 664 -14.76 -11.50 30.19
N ALA A 665 -15.61 -10.50 30.46
CA ALA A 665 -15.79 -9.90 31.79
C ALA A 665 -16.24 -10.89 32.86
N VAL A 666 -16.92 -11.97 32.44
CA VAL A 666 -17.58 -12.94 33.33
C VAL A 666 -17.09 -14.37 33.12
N ALA A 667 -16.57 -14.68 31.93
CA ALA A 667 -16.18 -16.05 31.57
C ALA A 667 -15.12 -16.63 32.50
N ALA A 668 -14.03 -15.90 32.80
CA ALA A 668 -12.92 -16.39 33.62
C ALA A 668 -13.32 -16.87 35.04
N ARG A 669 -14.49 -16.47 35.53
CA ARG A 669 -14.99 -16.85 36.87
C ARG A 669 -15.89 -18.10 36.83
N ALA A 670 -16.37 -18.52 35.67
CA ALA A 670 -17.28 -19.65 35.56
C ALA A 670 -16.56 -20.98 35.88
N HIS A 671 -17.23 -21.85 36.63
CA HIS A 671 -16.76 -23.22 36.85
C HIS A 671 -17.07 -24.12 35.66
N VAL A 672 -18.19 -23.86 34.98
CA VAL A 672 -18.62 -24.56 33.77
C VAL A 672 -19.52 -23.64 32.94
N LEU A 673 -19.47 -23.81 31.62
CA LEU A 673 -20.37 -23.18 30.66
C LEU A 673 -21.35 -24.23 30.14
N ILE A 674 -22.65 -23.92 30.16
CA ILE A 674 -23.65 -24.61 29.34
C ILE A 674 -23.96 -23.69 28.14
N GLY A 675 -23.39 -24.04 26.98
CA GLY A 675 -23.30 -23.10 25.87
C GLY A 675 -23.77 -23.67 24.53
N LEU A 676 -24.78 -23.04 23.95
CA LEU A 676 -25.29 -23.35 22.61
C LEU A 676 -24.61 -22.51 21.52
N GLY A 677 -23.89 -21.44 21.89
CA GLY A 677 -23.14 -20.57 20.97
C GLY A 677 -21.87 -21.19 20.38
N GLY A 678 -21.47 -20.78 19.17
CA GLY A 678 -20.25 -21.28 18.51
C GLY A 678 -18.97 -20.59 19.00
N THR A 679 -18.70 -19.39 18.47
CA THR A 679 -17.48 -18.62 18.81
C THR A 679 -17.39 -18.31 20.31
N ALA A 680 -18.52 -18.06 20.96
CA ALA A 680 -18.56 -17.78 22.39
C ALA A 680 -18.10 -18.97 23.24
N ASN A 681 -18.46 -20.21 22.86
CA ASN A 681 -17.93 -21.42 23.51
C ASN A 681 -16.41 -21.53 23.36
N GLN A 682 -15.87 -21.18 22.17
CA GLN A 682 -14.42 -21.16 21.96
C GLN A 682 -13.76 -20.13 22.90
N VAL A 683 -14.27 -18.90 22.96
CA VAL A 683 -13.73 -17.89 23.88
C VAL A 683 -13.71 -18.39 25.32
N CYS A 684 -14.81 -18.97 25.82
CA CYS A 684 -14.87 -19.54 27.17
C CYS A 684 -13.86 -20.67 27.38
N ALA A 685 -13.76 -21.63 26.45
CA ALA A 685 -12.79 -22.71 26.53
C ALA A 685 -11.35 -22.19 26.57
N GLY A 686 -11.03 -21.18 25.75
CA GLY A 686 -9.70 -20.58 25.71
C GLY A 686 -9.36 -19.77 26.97
N MET A 687 -10.38 -19.29 27.69
CA MET A 687 -10.26 -18.69 29.02
C MET A 687 -10.21 -19.73 30.15
N GLY A 688 -10.17 -21.03 29.83
CA GLY A 688 -10.10 -22.12 30.79
C GLY A 688 -11.44 -22.59 31.35
N VAL A 689 -12.57 -22.16 30.77
CA VAL A 689 -13.90 -22.60 31.21
C VAL A 689 -14.28 -23.90 30.50
N PRO A 690 -14.52 -25.00 31.23
CA PRO A 690 -15.04 -26.23 30.63
C PRO A 690 -16.40 -25.98 29.99
N VAL A 691 -16.60 -26.54 28.80
CA VAL A 691 -17.80 -26.31 27.99
C VAL A 691 -18.64 -27.57 27.94
N VAL A 692 -19.95 -27.43 28.18
CA VAL A 692 -20.96 -28.45 27.91
C VAL A 692 -21.88 -27.91 26.81
N SER A 693 -22.05 -28.69 25.76
CA SER A 693 -22.87 -28.33 24.60
C SER A 693 -23.62 -29.54 24.07
N ILE A 694 -24.59 -29.31 23.19
CA ILE A 694 -25.36 -30.37 22.54
C ILE A 694 -24.67 -30.93 21.29
N GLU A 695 -25.00 -32.17 20.97
CA GLU A 695 -24.69 -32.83 19.72
C GLU A 695 -25.47 -32.20 18.58
N GLU A 696 -24.75 -31.41 17.78
CA GLU A 696 -25.28 -30.80 16.57
C GLU A 696 -24.20 -30.86 15.48
N LYS A 697 -24.60 -30.92 14.21
CA LYS A 697 -23.71 -30.91 13.05
C LYS A 697 -22.59 -29.85 13.15
N GLY A 698 -22.91 -28.63 13.58
CA GLY A 698 -21.93 -27.55 13.77
C GLY A 698 -21.00 -27.76 14.97
N LYS A 699 -21.49 -28.40 16.03
CA LYS A 699 -20.76 -28.66 17.29
C LYS A 699 -19.77 -29.81 17.16
N PHE A 700 -20.01 -30.80 16.30
CA PHE A 700 -19.00 -31.82 16.01
C PHE A 700 -17.72 -31.24 15.43
N VAL A 701 -17.82 -30.16 14.65
CA VAL A 701 -16.65 -29.41 14.14
C VAL A 701 -15.96 -28.70 15.31
N GLN A 702 -16.73 -28.04 16.18
CA GLN A 702 -16.20 -27.35 17.35
C GLN A 702 -15.49 -28.29 18.34
N LYS A 703 -16.07 -29.47 18.62
CA LYS A 703 -15.46 -30.50 19.48
C LYS A 703 -14.09 -30.94 18.98
N LYS A 704 -13.88 -31.01 17.66
CA LYS A 704 -12.54 -31.27 17.10
C LYS A 704 -11.55 -30.14 17.37
N LEU A 705 -12.03 -28.89 17.42
CA LEU A 705 -11.20 -27.72 17.75
C LEU A 705 -10.89 -27.64 19.24
N LEU A 706 -11.87 -27.94 20.10
CA LEU A 706 -11.76 -27.77 21.55
C LEU A 706 -11.25 -29.01 22.28
N GLY A 707 -11.29 -30.19 21.64
CA GLY A 707 -10.84 -31.43 22.26
C GLY A 707 -11.63 -31.73 23.53
N ASP A 708 -10.92 -32.10 24.59
CA ASP A 708 -11.54 -32.43 25.87
C ASP A 708 -12.05 -31.21 26.63
N ALA A 709 -11.77 -29.98 26.18
CA ALA A 709 -12.35 -28.78 26.78
C ALA A 709 -13.88 -28.67 26.59
N GLU A 710 -14.45 -29.41 25.64
CA GLU A 710 -15.89 -29.44 25.39
C GLU A 710 -16.46 -30.85 25.54
N VAL A 711 -17.53 -31.03 26.30
CA VAL A 711 -18.35 -32.25 26.31
C VAL A 711 -19.58 -32.02 25.44
N LEU A 712 -19.78 -32.89 24.45
CA LEU A 712 -21.02 -32.94 23.69
C LEU A 712 -21.94 -34.00 24.28
N VAL A 713 -23.20 -33.64 24.46
CA VAL A 713 -24.26 -34.54 24.95
C VAL A 713 -25.43 -34.56 23.99
N PRO A 714 -26.29 -35.60 23.99
CA PRO A 714 -27.55 -35.58 23.26
C PRO A 714 -28.35 -34.30 23.56
N GLN A 715 -29.21 -33.86 22.64
CA GLN A 715 -30.05 -32.67 22.80
C GLN A 715 -31.14 -32.90 23.87
N ASP A 716 -30.73 -32.97 25.12
CA ASP A 716 -31.54 -33.31 26.29
C ASP A 716 -31.06 -32.50 27.51
N SER A 717 -32.03 -31.91 28.24
CA SER A 717 -31.73 -31.03 29.36
C SER A 717 -31.13 -31.76 30.55
N ARG A 718 -31.49 -33.04 30.74
CA ARG A 718 -30.91 -33.88 31.79
C ARG A 718 -29.47 -34.23 31.47
N ALA A 719 -29.15 -34.62 30.24
CA ALA A 719 -27.77 -34.91 29.83
C ALA A 719 -26.84 -33.67 29.98
N LEU A 720 -27.32 -32.47 29.62
CA LEU A 720 -26.59 -31.21 29.85
C LEU A 720 -26.30 -30.99 31.33
N ALA A 721 -27.29 -31.21 32.19
CA ALA A 721 -27.16 -31.02 33.62
C ALA A 721 -26.21 -32.04 34.27
N GLU A 722 -26.33 -33.32 33.91
CA GLU A 722 -25.47 -34.40 34.43
C GLU A 722 -24.00 -34.13 34.07
N ALA A 723 -23.72 -33.72 32.83
CA ALA A 723 -22.37 -33.35 32.41
C ALA A 723 -21.84 -32.11 33.14
N ALA A 724 -22.66 -31.07 33.31
CA ALA A 724 -22.26 -29.87 34.05
C ALA A 724 -21.96 -30.18 35.52
N VAL A 725 -22.81 -30.97 36.18
CA VAL A 725 -22.63 -31.39 37.58
C VAL A 725 -21.39 -32.28 37.75
N ALA A 726 -21.12 -33.18 36.80
CA ALA A 726 -19.90 -33.98 36.82
C ALA A 726 -18.64 -33.11 36.83
N ILE A 727 -18.59 -32.07 35.98
CA ILE A 727 -17.48 -31.11 35.92
C ILE A 727 -17.39 -30.25 37.20
N ILE A 728 -18.52 -29.87 37.78
CA ILE A 728 -18.55 -29.10 39.03
C ILE A 728 -17.97 -29.92 40.19
N ARG A 729 -18.33 -31.21 40.28
CA ARG A 729 -17.92 -32.11 41.37
C ARG A 729 -16.50 -32.64 41.22
N ASP A 730 -16.05 -32.90 39.99
CA ASP A 730 -14.71 -33.43 39.73
C ASP A 730 -13.74 -32.30 39.35
N GLU A 731 -12.97 -31.85 40.35
CA GLU A 731 -11.95 -30.82 40.17
C GLU A 731 -10.83 -31.24 39.21
N ALA A 732 -10.46 -32.54 39.19
CA ALA A 732 -9.43 -33.04 38.29
C ALA A 732 -9.92 -33.03 36.84
N LEU A 733 -11.17 -33.43 36.59
CA LEU A 733 -11.81 -33.30 35.28
C LEU A 733 -11.87 -31.83 34.84
N ARG A 734 -12.39 -30.94 35.69
CA ARG A 734 -12.47 -29.51 35.40
C ARG A 734 -11.11 -28.92 35.04
N ARG A 735 -10.07 -29.25 35.81
CA ARG A 735 -8.71 -28.79 35.56
C ARG A 735 -8.16 -29.29 34.22
N ARG A 736 -8.32 -30.59 33.91
CA ARG A 736 -7.90 -31.15 32.61
C ARG A 736 -8.61 -30.46 31.43
N MET A 737 -9.93 -30.25 31.54
CA MET A 737 -10.71 -29.56 30.50
C MET A 737 -10.26 -28.10 30.32
N SER A 738 -9.98 -27.40 31.42
CA SER A 738 -9.45 -26.03 31.42
C SER A 738 -8.09 -25.97 30.73
N GLU A 739 -7.15 -26.84 31.12
CA GLU A 739 -5.79 -26.90 30.55
C GLU A 739 -5.83 -27.22 29.05
N GLU A 740 -6.70 -28.14 28.63
CA GLU A 740 -6.89 -28.48 27.20
C GLU A 740 -7.43 -27.26 26.41
N GLY A 741 -8.41 -26.54 26.96
CA GLY A 741 -9.01 -25.38 26.29
C GLY A 741 -8.00 -24.25 26.06
N VAL A 742 -7.23 -23.92 27.10
CA VAL A 742 -6.14 -22.94 27.06
C VAL A 742 -5.03 -23.39 26.08
N SER A 743 -4.66 -24.68 26.11
CA SER A 743 -3.63 -25.23 25.24
C SER A 743 -4.03 -25.17 23.76
N ARG A 744 -5.26 -25.59 23.43
CA ARG A 744 -5.74 -25.66 22.05
C ARG A 744 -5.99 -24.32 21.40
N LEU A 745 -6.58 -23.39 22.14
CA LEU A 745 -6.84 -22.06 21.61
C LEU A 745 -5.64 -21.14 21.78
N GLY A 746 -4.74 -21.41 22.73
CA GLY A 746 -3.62 -20.54 23.04
C GLY A 746 -4.05 -19.19 23.61
N GLY A 747 -3.08 -18.29 23.74
CA GLY A 747 -3.31 -16.94 24.25
C GLY A 747 -3.72 -15.93 23.18
N PRO A 748 -4.10 -14.71 23.60
CA PRO A 748 -4.27 -13.54 22.75
C PRO A 748 -2.91 -13.01 22.25
N GLY A 749 -2.93 -11.98 21.39
CA GLY A 749 -1.77 -11.21 20.94
C GLY A 749 -1.55 -11.21 19.43
N ALA A 750 -2.37 -11.91 18.64
CA ALA A 750 -2.15 -12.02 17.20
C ALA A 750 -2.35 -10.69 16.50
N LEU A 751 -3.42 -9.95 16.82
CA LEU A 751 -3.72 -8.67 16.19
C LEU A 751 -2.70 -7.57 16.56
N ASP A 752 -2.18 -7.57 17.79
CA ASP A 752 -1.09 -6.67 18.18
C ASP A 752 0.18 -6.95 17.35
N ARG A 753 0.47 -8.22 17.09
CA ARG A 753 1.61 -8.63 16.28
C ARG A 753 1.45 -8.30 14.80
N VAL A 754 0.22 -8.27 14.30
CA VAL A 754 -0.09 -7.73 12.97
C VAL A 754 0.23 -6.24 12.91
N ALA A 755 -0.19 -5.45 13.91
CA ALA A 755 0.12 -4.03 14.00
C ALA A 755 1.64 -3.77 14.15
N ASP A 756 2.35 -4.54 14.97
CA ASP A 756 3.82 -4.50 15.11
C ASP A 756 4.52 -4.78 13.78
N TYR A 757 4.05 -5.78 13.04
CA TYR A 757 4.60 -6.10 11.73
C TYR A 757 4.35 -4.99 10.71
N ALA A 758 3.16 -4.39 10.71
CA ALA A 758 2.85 -3.24 9.85
C ALA A 758 3.79 -2.06 10.15
N ALA A 759 3.95 -1.75 11.43
CA ALA A 759 4.86 -0.70 11.90
C ALA A 759 6.31 -0.94 11.43
N ALA A 760 6.90 -2.08 11.79
CA ALA A 760 8.32 -2.32 11.63
C ALA A 760 8.70 -2.86 10.25
N ARG A 761 8.03 -3.92 9.78
CA ARG A 761 8.41 -4.65 8.56
C ARG A 761 7.80 -4.07 7.29
N MET A 762 6.63 -3.46 7.40
CA MET A 762 6.02 -2.73 6.28
C MET A 762 6.38 -1.23 6.32
N GLY A 763 6.97 -0.74 7.42
CA GLY A 763 7.47 0.64 7.54
C GLY A 763 6.38 1.68 7.71
N TRP A 764 5.24 1.33 8.31
CA TRP A 764 4.14 2.27 8.51
C TRP A 764 4.44 3.29 9.60
N ASP A 765 5.27 2.94 10.59
CA ASP A 765 5.78 3.88 11.59
C ASP A 765 6.56 5.03 10.93
N LEU A 766 7.43 4.69 9.98
CA LEU A 766 8.22 5.69 9.26
C LEU A 766 7.32 6.59 8.41
N ARG A 767 6.27 6.04 7.80
CA ARG A 767 5.32 6.81 6.98
C ARG A 767 4.45 7.75 7.78
N ALA A 768 3.94 7.29 8.92
CA ALA A 768 3.19 8.14 9.84
C ALA A 768 4.07 9.30 10.33
N ARG A 769 5.28 9.01 10.83
CA ARG A 769 6.23 10.05 11.26
C ARG A 769 6.62 11.03 10.14
N LEU A 770 6.87 10.52 8.94
CA LEU A 770 7.17 11.36 7.78
C LEU A 770 5.99 12.28 7.45
N TYR A 771 4.78 11.74 7.40
CA TYR A 771 3.57 12.53 7.14
C TYR A 771 3.40 13.63 8.19
N ASP A 772 3.57 13.31 9.47
CA ASP A 772 3.44 14.28 10.56
C ASP A 772 4.48 15.40 10.45
N ALA A 773 5.75 15.04 10.19
CA ALA A 773 6.82 16.01 10.00
C ALA A 773 6.52 16.96 8.83
N LEU A 774 6.10 16.42 7.68
CA LEU A 774 5.73 17.21 6.51
C LEU A 774 4.47 18.06 6.74
N ALA A 775 3.47 17.52 7.44
CA ALA A 775 2.24 18.24 7.74
C ALA A 775 2.51 19.45 8.65
N ILE A 776 3.37 19.31 9.65
CA ILE A 776 3.78 20.42 10.52
C ILE A 776 4.52 21.50 9.70
N GLN A 777 5.47 21.10 8.87
CA GLN A 777 6.29 22.05 8.10
C GLN A 777 5.49 22.75 6.99
N TRP A 778 4.73 22.01 6.19
CA TRP A 778 4.06 22.57 5.01
C TRP A 778 2.70 23.20 5.28
N ARG A 779 1.99 22.82 6.35
CA ARG A 779 0.70 23.48 6.70
C ARG A 779 0.87 24.66 7.65
N GLY A 780 2.10 24.97 8.07
CA GLY A 780 2.41 26.00 9.06
C GLY A 780 2.03 25.54 10.47
N GLY A 781 2.99 25.02 11.22
CA GLY A 781 2.76 24.49 12.57
C GLY A 781 2.50 25.57 13.63
N ASP A 782 1.31 25.52 14.23
CA ASP A 782 1.18 25.24 15.66
C ASP A 782 -0.11 24.43 15.91
N PRO A 783 -0.04 23.16 16.36
CA PRO A 783 -1.19 22.37 16.79
C PRO A 783 -1.99 23.03 17.92
N GLY A 784 -1.36 23.88 18.74
CA GLY A 784 -1.99 24.56 19.88
C GLY A 784 -3.02 25.64 19.50
N ARG A 785 -2.99 26.15 18.26
CA ARG A 785 -3.92 27.21 17.81
C ARG A 785 -5.24 26.72 17.23
N ARG A 786 -5.39 25.42 16.97
CA ARG A 786 -6.65 24.85 16.43
C ARG A 786 -7.59 24.29 17.49
N ALA A 787 -7.16 24.19 18.75
CA ALA A 787 -8.06 23.86 19.87
C ALA A 787 -8.89 25.06 20.39
N ALA A 788 -8.75 26.24 19.77
CA ALA A 788 -9.44 27.48 20.19
C ALA A 788 -10.22 28.16 19.04
N LYS A 789 -10.71 27.40 18.06
CA LYS A 789 -11.68 27.89 17.08
C LYS A 789 -12.81 26.89 16.86
#